data_AF-A0A2X4V420-F1
#
_entry.id   AF-A0A2X4V420-F1
#
_cell.length_a   1.000
_cell.length_b   1.000
_cell.length_c   1.000
_cell.angle_alpha   90.00
_cell.angle_beta   90.00
_cell.angle_gamma   90.00
#
_symmetry.space_group_name_H-M   'P 1'
#
loop_
_entity.id
_entity.type
_entity.pdbx_description
1 polymer ?
#
loop_
_entity_poly.entity_id
_entity_poly.type
_entity_poly.pdbx_seq_one_letter_code
_entity_poly.pdbx_strand_id
1 'polypeptide(L)'
;MSQFNFESPSERIMNLKTSIQEKLKFVIGKEPALATEHDWLNAVSFVVRDMMVERWLRSTRAHFSQSGRRVSYLSMEFLIGRTLSNSLLNLGIYDELSEALGDMGLNIEQLIGEEDDPGLGNGGLGRLAACFLDSLATLGLPARGYGLRYEYGMFKQNIVDGQQAESPDNWLEYGNAWEFPRHNVRHKVFFGGRVQTEGKISRWVETEEILACAYDQIIPGYDTDATNTLRLWSARASNEINLGKFNQGDYFAAVEDKNNSENVSRVLYPNDATSSGRELRLKQEYFLVSATLQDILYSHWRAYETYDNLPEKVAIHLNDTHPVLAIPELMRLLIDYHRFTWEDAWEMTIRIFSYTNHTLMSEALETWPVDMMGKILPRHLQIIFEINEYFLKIVKEQYPDDADLLRRVSLIDETNGRRVRMAWLAVIGGHKVNGVSALHSELMVTSLFADFAKIFPHHFCNKTNGVTPRRWLGLANKPLSELLDNSIDRTWRTDLSKLSALNELVDYPSFIDQIKKAKYTNKKALAEYIATHLNVVVNPNALFDVQIKRIHEYKRQLLNLLQVITRYNRILKAPNDPWVPRVVIFAGKAASSYVNAKLIIRLINDVAKVINNDARVQNRLKVVFIPNYSVSLAQMIIPAADLSEQISLAGTEASGTSNMKFALNGALTIGTLDGANVEMREHVGEENIFIFGNTTEQVSELRNNGYNPRQIYEEDAELHQTLSQIATGVFSPEEPYRYSALFDSLVNFGDYYQLLADYRSYLNAQESVDRLYQKPNTWARKAALNIANMGYFSSDRTIQEYAEEIWEIKPTKL
;
A
#
# COMPACT_ATOMS: atom_id res chain seq x y z
N MET A 1 -1.24 -42.18 -2.13
CA MET A 1 -2.67 -42.46 -1.90
C MET A 1 -2.89 -42.56 -0.40
N SER A 2 -3.28 -41.46 0.26
CA SER A 2 -3.82 -41.50 1.62
C SER A 2 -5.35 -41.35 1.53
N GLN A 3 -6.06 -42.19 2.27
CA GLN A 3 -7.52 -42.18 2.38
C GLN A 3 -8.01 -40.79 2.75
N PHE A 4 -8.79 -40.15 1.88
CA PHE A 4 -9.60 -39.00 2.25
C PHE A 4 -10.78 -39.53 3.09
N ASN A 5 -10.72 -39.34 4.41
CA ASN A 5 -11.93 -39.31 5.21
C ASN A 5 -12.64 -37.99 4.86
N PHE A 6 -13.73 -38.07 4.10
CA PHE A 6 -14.68 -36.97 4.03
C PHE A 6 -15.39 -36.93 5.39
N GLU A 7 -14.89 -36.11 6.32
CA GLU A 7 -15.69 -35.72 7.48
C GLU A 7 -16.98 -35.08 6.95
N SER A 8 -18.11 -35.52 7.49
CA SER A 8 -19.39 -34.87 7.18
C SER A 8 -19.35 -33.39 7.61
N PRO A 9 -20.08 -32.47 6.95
CA PRO A 9 -20.15 -31.07 7.38
C PRO A 9 -20.51 -30.92 8.88
N SER A 10 -21.38 -31.79 9.38
CA SER A 10 -21.74 -31.88 10.80
C SER A 10 -20.57 -32.25 11.71
N GLU A 11 -19.72 -33.20 11.32
CA GLU A 11 -18.50 -33.55 12.07
C GLU A 11 -17.50 -32.39 12.04
N ARG A 12 -17.32 -31.73 10.89
CA ARG A 12 -16.41 -30.58 10.77
C ARG A 12 -16.82 -29.42 11.70
N ILE A 13 -18.11 -29.10 11.75
CA ILE A 13 -18.65 -28.07 12.65
C ILE A 13 -18.43 -28.45 14.12
N MET A 14 -18.68 -29.72 14.48
CA MET A 14 -18.47 -30.20 15.85
C MET A 14 -16.98 -30.17 16.24
N ASN A 15 -16.09 -30.51 15.31
CA ASN A 15 -14.64 -30.43 15.48
C ASN A 15 -14.17 -28.98 15.66
N LEU A 16 -14.72 -28.03 14.90
CA LEU A 16 -14.43 -26.59 15.06
C LEU A 16 -14.85 -26.10 16.46
N LYS A 17 -16.07 -26.40 16.91
CA LYS A 17 -16.54 -26.01 18.26
C LYS A 17 -15.63 -26.55 19.36
N THR A 18 -15.29 -27.83 19.27
CA THR A 18 -14.42 -28.50 20.24
C THR A 18 -13.05 -27.83 20.27
N SER A 19 -12.46 -27.59 19.09
CA SER A 19 -11.15 -26.94 18.96
C SER A 19 -11.16 -25.52 19.52
N ILE A 20 -12.22 -24.73 19.27
CA ILE A 20 -12.33 -23.36 19.79
C ILE A 20 -12.41 -23.38 21.32
N GLN A 21 -13.23 -24.26 21.89
CA GLN A 21 -13.35 -24.42 23.35
C GLN A 21 -12.02 -24.86 23.98
N GLU A 22 -11.30 -25.77 23.34
CA GLU A 22 -9.96 -26.21 23.77
C GLU A 22 -8.95 -25.08 23.72
N LYS A 23 -8.94 -24.25 22.65
CA LYS A 23 -8.05 -23.08 22.57
C LYS A 23 -8.40 -22.06 23.65
N LEU A 24 -9.68 -21.77 23.87
CA LEU A 24 -10.10 -20.87 24.94
C LEU A 24 -9.62 -21.38 26.31
N LYS A 25 -9.78 -22.68 26.58
CA LYS A 25 -9.42 -23.27 27.88
C LYS A 25 -7.92 -23.43 28.10
N PHE A 26 -7.20 -23.96 27.11
CA PHE A 26 -5.81 -24.41 27.29
C PHE A 26 -4.77 -23.45 26.73
N VAL A 27 -5.13 -22.58 25.79
CA VAL A 27 -4.22 -21.56 25.24
C VAL A 27 -4.49 -20.20 25.85
N ILE A 28 -5.76 -19.76 25.87
CA ILE A 28 -6.13 -18.47 26.47
C ILE A 28 -6.22 -18.58 28.01
N GLY A 29 -6.64 -19.73 28.53
CA GLY A 29 -6.78 -19.93 29.97
C GLY A 29 -8.07 -19.33 30.55
N LYS A 30 -9.15 -19.29 29.78
CA LYS A 30 -10.43 -18.68 30.15
C LYS A 30 -11.57 -19.69 30.20
N GLU A 31 -12.50 -19.45 31.12
CA GLU A 31 -13.79 -20.13 31.15
C GLU A 31 -14.78 -19.39 30.22
N PRO A 32 -15.63 -20.09 29.44
CA PRO A 32 -16.57 -19.45 28.52
C PRO A 32 -17.42 -18.35 29.15
N ALA A 33 -17.84 -18.50 30.40
CA ALA A 33 -18.67 -17.52 31.12
C ALA A 33 -17.94 -16.21 31.46
N LEU A 34 -16.60 -16.18 31.41
CA LEU A 34 -15.75 -15.03 31.75
C LEU A 34 -14.94 -14.51 30.54
N ALA A 35 -15.10 -15.14 29.37
CA ALA A 35 -14.35 -14.81 28.17
C ALA A 35 -14.89 -13.52 27.52
N THR A 36 -13.99 -12.60 27.21
CA THR A 36 -14.31 -11.39 26.43
C THR A 36 -14.43 -11.72 24.93
N GLU A 37 -14.94 -10.79 24.13
CA GLU A 37 -14.95 -10.92 22.66
C GLU A 37 -13.53 -11.13 22.12
N HIS A 38 -12.54 -10.43 22.70
CA HIS A 38 -11.14 -10.59 22.34
C HIS A 38 -10.57 -11.97 22.69
N ASP A 39 -10.95 -12.55 23.84
CA ASP A 39 -10.57 -13.91 24.22
C ASP A 39 -11.10 -14.94 23.21
N TRP A 40 -12.36 -14.77 22.77
CA TRP A 40 -12.98 -15.59 21.73
C TRP A 40 -12.33 -15.41 20.36
N LEU A 41 -12.03 -14.17 19.96
CA LEU A 41 -11.30 -13.87 18.73
C LEU A 41 -9.96 -14.61 18.69
N ASN A 42 -9.18 -14.56 19.77
CA ASN A 42 -7.89 -15.24 19.83
C ASN A 42 -8.04 -16.76 19.79
N ALA A 43 -9.01 -17.32 20.52
CA ALA A 43 -9.30 -18.76 20.47
C ALA A 43 -9.62 -19.23 19.04
N VAL A 44 -10.50 -18.51 18.35
CA VAL A 44 -10.86 -18.76 16.94
C VAL A 44 -9.64 -18.61 16.02
N SER A 45 -8.88 -17.53 16.17
CA SER A 45 -7.69 -17.27 15.35
C SER A 45 -6.65 -18.38 15.51
N PHE A 46 -6.46 -18.92 16.72
CA PHE A 46 -5.56 -20.06 16.92
C PHE A 46 -6.04 -21.34 16.23
N VAL A 47 -7.34 -21.63 16.21
CA VAL A 47 -7.89 -22.78 15.46
C VAL A 47 -7.61 -22.61 13.97
N VAL A 48 -7.92 -21.45 13.41
CA VAL A 48 -7.72 -21.17 11.98
C VAL A 48 -6.23 -21.21 11.63
N ARG A 49 -5.37 -20.65 12.49
CA ARG A 49 -3.91 -20.70 12.32
C ARG A 49 -3.38 -22.13 12.32
N ASP A 50 -3.86 -22.99 13.20
CA ASP A 50 -3.42 -24.40 13.26
C ASP A 50 -3.73 -25.13 11.94
N MET A 51 -4.89 -24.88 11.34
CA MET A 51 -5.24 -25.43 10.02
C MET A 51 -4.28 -24.94 8.92
N MET A 52 -3.83 -23.69 9.00
CA MET A 52 -2.84 -23.13 8.07
C MET A 52 -1.43 -23.69 8.27
N VAL A 53 -1.06 -24.06 9.50
CA VAL A 53 0.27 -24.61 9.81
C VAL A 53 0.52 -25.91 9.05
N GLU A 54 -0.48 -26.78 8.94
CA GLU A 54 -0.32 -28.04 8.21
C GLU A 54 0.01 -27.78 6.72
N ARG A 55 -0.79 -26.92 6.08
CA ARG A 55 -0.54 -26.46 4.70
C ARG A 55 0.86 -25.84 4.57
N TRP A 56 1.25 -25.02 5.54
CA TRP A 56 2.55 -24.36 5.54
C TRP A 56 3.76 -25.28 5.65
N LEU A 57 3.71 -26.29 6.51
CA LEU A 57 4.77 -27.29 6.59
C LEU A 57 4.82 -28.14 5.31
N ARG A 58 3.67 -28.45 4.70
CA ARG A 58 3.59 -29.18 3.43
C ARG A 58 4.20 -28.36 2.28
N SER A 59 3.79 -27.11 2.09
CA SER A 59 4.35 -26.21 1.06
C SER A 59 5.85 -26.02 1.23
N THR A 60 6.30 -25.79 2.46
CA THR A 60 7.72 -25.58 2.77
C THR A 60 8.55 -26.81 2.41
N ARG A 61 8.12 -28.02 2.81
CA ARG A 61 8.82 -29.27 2.47
C ARG A 61 8.85 -29.52 0.97
N ALA A 62 7.72 -29.32 0.27
CA ALA A 62 7.62 -29.51 -1.17
C ALA A 62 8.54 -28.58 -1.95
N HIS A 63 8.67 -27.32 -1.51
CA HIS A 63 9.58 -26.36 -2.13
C HIS A 63 11.04 -26.78 -1.97
N PHE A 64 11.47 -27.13 -0.76
CA PHE A 64 12.85 -27.56 -0.51
C PHE A 64 13.20 -28.84 -1.29
N SER A 65 12.30 -29.82 -1.36
CA SER A 65 12.57 -31.07 -2.10
C SER A 65 12.70 -30.85 -3.62
N GLN A 66 12.01 -29.85 -4.16
CA GLN A 66 12.07 -29.49 -5.58
C GLN A 66 13.26 -28.59 -5.94
N SER A 67 13.98 -28.05 -4.94
CA SER A 67 15.12 -27.14 -5.14
C SER A 67 14.82 -25.98 -6.11
N GLY A 68 13.59 -25.47 -6.08
CA GLY A 68 13.14 -24.38 -6.96
C GLY A 68 13.70 -23.02 -6.57
N ARG A 69 13.79 -22.09 -7.52
CA ARG A 69 14.10 -20.68 -7.27
C ARG A 69 12.95 -20.04 -6.46
N ARG A 70 13.28 -19.19 -5.50
CA ARG A 70 12.30 -18.48 -4.65
C ARG A 70 12.48 -16.98 -4.74
N VAL A 71 11.37 -16.24 -4.81
CA VAL A 71 11.40 -14.77 -4.71
C VAL A 71 11.36 -14.32 -3.25
N SER A 72 12.25 -13.39 -2.90
CA SER A 72 12.24 -12.64 -1.65
C SER A 72 11.79 -11.21 -1.96
N TYR A 73 10.58 -10.87 -1.52
CA TYR A 73 9.97 -9.56 -1.79
C TYR A 73 10.19 -8.63 -0.60
N LEU A 74 11.04 -7.62 -0.77
CA LEU A 74 11.44 -6.70 0.31
C LEU A 74 10.61 -5.42 0.23
N SER A 75 9.92 -5.08 1.31
CA SER A 75 9.12 -3.85 1.39
C SER A 75 9.16 -3.28 2.81
N MET A 76 9.22 -1.95 2.92
CA MET A 76 9.08 -1.27 4.22
C MET A 76 7.65 -1.33 4.76
N GLU A 77 6.66 -1.58 3.90
CA GLU A 77 5.26 -1.70 4.32
C GLU A 77 4.55 -2.92 3.73
N PHE A 78 3.67 -3.52 4.53
CA PHE A 78 2.71 -4.58 4.16
C PHE A 78 1.36 -4.25 4.79
N LEU A 79 0.47 -3.62 4.02
CA LEU A 79 -0.86 -3.22 4.51
C LEU A 79 -1.84 -4.40 4.37
N ILE A 80 -1.66 -5.47 5.14
CA ILE A 80 -2.38 -6.75 4.97
C ILE A 80 -3.86 -6.68 5.34
N GLY A 81 -4.23 -5.82 6.30
CA GLY A 81 -5.57 -5.77 6.89
C GLY A 81 -5.84 -6.97 7.79
N ARG A 82 -7.06 -7.06 8.33
CA ARG A 82 -7.52 -8.19 9.16
C ARG A 82 -7.22 -9.55 8.53
N THR A 83 -6.63 -10.45 9.31
CA THR A 83 -6.16 -11.75 8.82
C THR A 83 -7.26 -12.80 8.89
N LEU A 84 -8.13 -12.76 9.92
CA LEU A 84 -9.13 -13.79 10.14
C LEU A 84 -10.03 -13.98 8.92
N SER A 85 -10.73 -12.93 8.48
CA SER A 85 -11.67 -13.01 7.35
C SER A 85 -11.01 -13.53 6.07
N ASN A 86 -9.76 -13.15 5.82
CA ASN A 86 -9.00 -13.59 4.66
C ASN A 86 -8.59 -15.06 4.74
N SER A 87 -8.11 -15.49 5.90
CA SER A 87 -7.79 -16.90 6.15
C SER A 87 -9.02 -17.78 5.99
N LEU A 88 -10.19 -17.36 6.51
CA LEU A 88 -11.44 -18.11 6.37
C LEU A 88 -11.87 -18.29 4.92
N LEU A 89 -11.76 -17.24 4.10
CA LEU A 89 -12.07 -17.33 2.67
C LEU A 89 -11.08 -18.24 1.95
N ASN A 90 -9.77 -18.07 2.16
CA ASN A 90 -8.74 -18.82 1.44
C ASN A 90 -8.74 -20.32 1.83
N LEU A 91 -9.15 -20.64 3.06
CA LEU A 91 -9.33 -22.02 3.53
C LEU A 91 -10.68 -22.64 3.10
N GLY A 92 -11.65 -21.82 2.69
CA GLY A 92 -13.01 -22.27 2.36
C GLY A 92 -13.77 -22.80 3.57
N ILE A 93 -13.68 -22.10 4.71
CA ILE A 93 -14.30 -22.52 5.99
C ILE A 93 -15.16 -21.43 6.64
N TYR A 94 -15.45 -20.35 5.90
CA TYR A 94 -16.17 -19.20 6.44
C TYR A 94 -17.56 -19.59 6.95
N ASP A 95 -18.32 -20.34 6.15
CA ASP A 95 -19.69 -20.72 6.45
C ASP A 95 -19.74 -21.72 7.62
N GLU A 96 -18.89 -22.74 7.61
CA GLU A 96 -18.83 -23.74 8.70
C GLU A 96 -18.41 -23.12 10.03
N LEU A 97 -17.47 -22.17 10.01
CA LEU A 97 -17.08 -21.46 11.23
C LEU A 97 -18.18 -20.51 11.70
N SER A 98 -18.87 -19.82 10.79
CA SER A 98 -19.99 -18.95 11.12
C SER A 98 -21.13 -19.73 11.80
N GLU A 99 -21.47 -20.91 11.27
CA GLU A 99 -22.44 -21.83 11.88
C GLU A 99 -21.97 -22.35 13.24
N ALA A 100 -20.70 -22.78 13.35
CA ALA A 100 -20.12 -23.25 14.60
C ALA A 100 -20.19 -22.19 15.71
N LEU A 101 -19.86 -20.94 15.38
CA LEU A 101 -19.92 -19.80 16.29
C LEU A 101 -21.36 -19.43 16.66
N GLY A 102 -22.28 -19.45 15.69
CA GLY A 102 -23.70 -19.19 15.93
C GLY A 102 -24.31 -20.15 16.94
N ASP A 103 -23.99 -21.44 16.83
CA ASP A 103 -24.40 -22.47 17.79
C ASP A 103 -23.76 -22.31 19.18
N MET A 104 -22.65 -21.58 19.27
CA MET A 104 -22.00 -21.18 20.53
C MET A 104 -22.54 -19.85 21.08
N GLY A 105 -23.47 -19.20 20.38
CA GLY A 105 -24.02 -17.88 20.74
C GLY A 105 -23.12 -16.71 20.38
N LEU A 106 -22.15 -16.89 19.47
CA LEU A 106 -21.20 -15.87 19.03
C LEU A 106 -21.52 -15.40 17.61
N ASN A 107 -21.21 -14.14 17.31
CA ASN A 107 -21.38 -13.57 15.97
C ASN A 107 -20.03 -13.39 15.28
N ILE A 108 -19.87 -13.99 14.09
CA ILE A 108 -18.60 -13.93 13.34
C ILE A 108 -18.22 -12.50 12.91
N GLU A 109 -19.18 -11.66 12.54
CA GLU A 109 -18.90 -10.28 12.11
C GLU A 109 -18.49 -9.39 13.29
N GLN A 110 -19.00 -9.66 14.50
CA GLN A 110 -18.52 -9.00 15.72
C GLN A 110 -17.07 -9.40 16.03
N LEU A 111 -16.74 -10.69 15.96
CA LEU A 111 -15.36 -11.16 16.19
C LEU A 111 -14.38 -10.64 15.13
N ILE A 112 -14.77 -10.64 13.85
CA ILE A 112 -13.97 -10.00 12.79
C ILE A 112 -13.87 -8.48 13.05
N GLY A 113 -14.92 -7.87 13.60
CA GLY A 113 -14.98 -6.48 14.06
C GLY A 113 -13.93 -6.12 15.12
N GLU A 114 -13.68 -7.05 16.03
CA GLU A 114 -12.73 -6.94 17.15
C GLU A 114 -11.25 -7.09 16.74
N GLU A 115 -10.96 -7.69 15.58
CA GLU A 115 -9.57 -7.81 15.10
C GLU A 115 -9.02 -6.44 14.66
N ASP A 116 -7.88 -6.03 15.23
CA ASP A 116 -7.17 -4.84 14.76
C ASP A 116 -6.52 -5.07 13.39
N ASP A 117 -6.51 -4.04 12.54
CA ASP A 117 -5.68 -4.05 11.33
C ASP A 117 -4.21 -4.03 11.76
N PRO A 118 -3.35 -4.96 11.27
CA PRO A 118 -1.93 -4.90 11.58
C PRO A 118 -1.29 -3.59 11.13
N GLY A 119 -0.65 -2.88 12.05
CA GLY A 119 0.08 -1.63 11.83
C GLY A 119 1.37 -1.82 11.03
N LEU A 120 1.30 -2.49 9.89
CA LEU A 120 2.45 -2.91 9.09
C LEU A 120 2.62 -2.11 7.80
N GLY A 121 1.71 -1.17 7.52
CA GLY A 121 1.77 -0.33 6.32
C GLY A 121 0.92 0.92 6.41
N ASN A 122 1.01 1.76 5.38
CA ASN A 122 0.27 3.02 5.29
C ASN A 122 -0.46 3.14 3.94
N GLY A 123 0.26 2.95 2.82
CA GLY A 123 -0.19 3.41 1.51
C GLY A 123 -0.51 2.31 0.47
N GLY A 124 -0.56 2.77 -0.78
CA GLY A 124 -0.76 1.90 -1.95
C GLY A 124 0.39 0.92 -2.17
N LEU A 125 1.63 1.29 -1.82
CA LEU A 125 2.82 0.44 -1.93
C LEU A 125 2.69 -0.79 -1.03
N GLY A 126 2.36 -0.60 0.24
CA GLY A 126 2.16 -1.70 1.20
C GLY A 126 0.92 -2.51 0.88
N ARG A 127 -0.11 -1.89 0.31
CA ARG A 127 -1.31 -2.62 -0.12
C ARG A 127 -1.06 -3.48 -1.36
N LEU A 128 -0.22 -3.01 -2.28
CA LEU A 128 0.25 -3.78 -3.43
C LEU A 128 1.07 -4.98 -2.97
N ALA A 129 2.05 -4.78 -2.09
CA ALA A 129 2.85 -5.85 -1.50
C ALA A 129 1.97 -6.94 -0.87
N ALA A 130 0.92 -6.55 -0.15
CA ALA A 130 -0.05 -7.48 0.43
C ALA A 130 -0.92 -8.21 -0.62
N CYS A 131 -1.34 -7.56 -1.71
CA CYS A 131 -2.02 -8.23 -2.82
C CYS A 131 -1.10 -9.24 -3.52
N PHE A 132 0.18 -8.88 -3.70
CA PHE A 132 1.19 -9.71 -4.32
C PHE A 132 1.48 -10.98 -3.51
N LEU A 133 1.60 -10.89 -2.19
CA LEU A 133 1.77 -12.08 -1.34
C LEU A 133 0.58 -13.04 -1.43
N ASP A 134 -0.65 -12.52 -1.48
CA ASP A 134 -1.86 -13.33 -1.66
C ASP A 134 -1.90 -14.02 -3.03
N SER A 135 -1.55 -13.30 -4.11
CA SER A 135 -1.44 -13.87 -5.47
C SER A 135 -0.31 -14.89 -5.59
N LEU A 136 0.86 -14.63 -5.01
CA LEU A 136 1.98 -15.58 -4.98
C LEU A 136 1.57 -16.88 -4.30
N ALA A 137 0.85 -16.80 -3.18
CA ALA A 137 0.35 -18.00 -2.48
C ALA A 137 -0.72 -18.72 -3.30
N THR A 138 -1.68 -17.99 -3.88
CA THR A 138 -2.78 -18.55 -4.69
C THR A 138 -2.26 -19.26 -5.94
N LEU A 139 -1.25 -18.71 -6.61
CA LEU A 139 -0.61 -19.31 -7.79
C LEU A 139 0.39 -20.43 -7.43
N GLY A 140 0.59 -20.75 -6.14
CA GLY A 140 1.55 -21.74 -5.69
C GLY A 140 3.02 -21.37 -5.93
N LEU A 141 3.30 -20.08 -6.18
CA LEU A 141 4.63 -19.58 -6.46
C LEU A 141 5.42 -19.42 -5.16
N PRO A 142 6.63 -20.02 -5.05
CA PRO A 142 7.41 -19.97 -3.83
C PRO A 142 7.91 -18.55 -3.57
N ALA A 143 7.47 -17.97 -2.46
CA ALA A 143 7.83 -16.62 -2.10
C ALA A 143 7.98 -16.42 -0.59
N ARG A 144 8.73 -15.38 -0.23
CA ARG A 144 8.74 -14.84 1.13
C ARG A 144 8.73 -13.31 1.08
N GLY A 145 7.78 -12.71 1.77
CA GLY A 145 7.79 -11.27 2.05
C GLY A 145 8.72 -10.97 3.23
N TYR A 146 9.50 -9.91 3.13
CA TYR A 146 10.37 -9.43 4.21
C TYR A 146 10.06 -7.96 4.53
N GLY A 147 9.74 -7.68 5.79
CA GLY A 147 9.44 -6.33 6.28
C GLY A 147 9.85 -6.14 7.75
N LEU A 148 9.44 -5.02 8.33
CA LEU A 148 9.64 -4.72 9.75
C LEU A 148 8.36 -4.95 10.55
N ARG A 149 8.51 -5.45 11.78
CA ARG A 149 7.41 -5.62 12.72
C ARG A 149 7.23 -4.34 13.54
N TYR A 150 6.51 -3.36 12.99
CA TYR A 150 6.28 -2.09 13.67
C TYR A 150 5.38 -2.27 14.89
N GLU A 151 5.82 -1.73 16.03
CA GLU A 151 5.09 -1.80 17.28
C GLU A 151 3.82 -0.92 17.28
N TYR A 152 3.90 0.27 16.66
CA TYR A 152 2.85 1.30 16.71
C TYR A 152 2.38 1.77 15.33
N GLY A 153 2.63 0.98 14.28
CA GLY A 153 2.33 1.34 12.90
C GLY A 153 2.85 2.70 12.49
N MET A 154 2.09 3.42 11.64
CA MET A 154 2.38 4.82 11.33
C MET A 154 1.80 5.73 12.43
N PHE A 155 0.47 5.64 12.63
CA PHE A 155 -0.30 6.21 13.74
C PHE A 155 -1.79 5.87 13.55
N LYS A 156 -2.55 5.89 14.65
CA LYS A 156 -4.01 5.94 14.66
C LYS A 156 -4.47 7.39 14.53
N GLN A 157 -5.29 7.66 13.51
CA GLN A 157 -5.79 9.01 13.22
C GLN A 157 -7.05 9.29 14.02
N ASN A 158 -7.04 10.37 14.81
CA ASN A 158 -8.25 10.93 15.42
C ASN A 158 -8.57 12.28 14.77
N ILE A 159 -9.84 12.66 14.79
CA ILE A 159 -10.27 13.99 14.36
C ILE A 159 -10.77 14.74 15.60
N VAL A 160 -10.03 15.77 16.02
CA VAL A 160 -10.32 16.61 17.19
C VAL A 160 -10.48 18.04 16.68
N ASP A 161 -11.64 18.65 16.91
CA ASP A 161 -11.99 19.99 16.41
C ASP A 161 -11.74 20.15 14.90
N GLY A 162 -12.11 19.12 14.13
CA GLY A 162 -11.90 19.04 12.68
C GLY A 162 -10.46 18.75 12.24
N GLN A 163 -9.49 18.68 13.17
CA GLN A 163 -8.07 18.50 12.88
C GLN A 163 -7.63 17.06 13.08
N GLN A 164 -6.69 16.62 12.23
CA GLN A 164 -5.98 15.36 12.46
C GLN A 164 -5.10 15.45 13.70
N ALA A 165 -5.34 14.56 14.66
CA ALA A 165 -4.48 14.27 15.80
C ALA A 165 -3.95 12.83 15.71
N GLU A 166 -2.64 12.68 15.85
CA GLU A 166 -1.97 11.37 15.82
C GLU A 166 -1.89 10.75 17.22
N SER A 167 -2.15 9.45 17.30
CA SER A 167 -1.92 8.61 18.49
C SER A 167 -1.23 7.31 18.07
N PRO A 168 -0.52 6.59 18.98
CA PRO A 168 0.05 5.29 18.67
C PRO A 168 -1.02 4.30 18.18
N ASP A 169 -0.67 3.46 17.21
CA ASP A 169 -1.53 2.38 16.72
C ASP A 169 -1.24 1.09 17.49
N ASN A 170 -1.96 0.84 18.58
CA ASN A 170 -1.66 -0.22 19.56
C ASN A 170 -2.13 -1.63 19.15
N TRP A 171 -1.99 -2.00 17.88
CA TRP A 171 -2.46 -3.28 17.31
C TRP A 171 -1.83 -4.54 17.95
N LEU A 172 -0.79 -4.38 18.77
CA LEU A 172 -0.09 -5.46 19.48
C LEU A 172 -0.34 -5.47 21.00
N GLU A 173 -1.25 -4.63 21.50
CA GLU A 173 -1.52 -4.50 22.94
C GLU A 173 -1.87 -5.84 23.60
N TYR A 174 -2.66 -6.67 22.92
CA TYR A 174 -3.05 -8.00 23.36
C TYR A 174 -2.23 -9.12 22.70
N GLY A 175 -1.09 -8.78 22.09
CA GLY A 175 -0.32 -9.68 21.23
C GLY A 175 -0.94 -9.84 19.85
N ASN A 176 -0.48 -10.86 19.12
CA ASN A 176 -1.02 -11.18 17.79
C ASN A 176 -1.09 -12.71 17.62
N ALA A 177 -2.31 -13.23 17.55
CA ALA A 177 -2.54 -14.67 17.42
C ALA A 177 -1.96 -15.28 16.14
N TRP A 178 -1.68 -14.49 15.10
CA TRP A 178 -1.21 -14.98 13.78
C TRP A 178 0.30 -15.16 13.67
N GLU A 179 1.07 -14.64 14.62
CA GLU A 179 2.53 -14.64 14.54
C GLU A 179 3.18 -15.88 15.16
N PHE A 180 4.28 -16.31 14.55
CA PHE A 180 5.22 -17.28 15.09
C PHE A 180 6.55 -16.58 15.40
N PRO A 181 6.83 -16.26 16.68
CA PRO A 181 8.15 -15.81 17.10
C PRO A 181 9.21 -16.88 16.80
N ARG A 182 10.29 -16.49 16.11
CA ARG A 182 11.39 -17.40 15.77
C ARG A 182 12.60 -17.11 16.64
N HIS A 183 12.57 -17.59 17.88
CA HIS A 183 13.64 -17.33 18.86
C HIS A 183 15.04 -17.79 18.41
N ASN A 184 15.12 -18.77 17.49
CA ASN A 184 16.37 -19.27 16.92
C ASN A 184 16.84 -18.52 15.65
N VAL A 185 16.03 -17.60 15.11
CA VAL A 185 16.38 -16.79 13.94
C VAL A 185 16.65 -15.37 14.42
N ARG A 186 17.92 -15.14 14.77
CA ARG A 186 18.43 -13.89 15.30
C ARG A 186 19.68 -13.49 14.54
N HIS A 187 19.70 -12.28 14.00
CA HIS A 187 20.83 -11.74 13.25
C HIS A 187 21.35 -10.46 13.89
N LYS A 188 22.67 -10.29 13.87
CA LYS A 188 23.32 -9.07 14.38
C LYS A 188 23.39 -8.07 13.25
N VAL A 189 22.87 -6.87 13.47
CA VAL A 189 22.95 -5.74 12.55
C VAL A 189 23.84 -4.68 13.18
N PHE A 190 24.79 -4.19 12.40
CA PHE A 190 25.83 -3.28 12.87
C PHE A 190 25.61 -1.86 12.37
N PHE A 191 26.00 -0.85 13.15
CA PHE A 191 25.95 0.56 12.76
C PHE A 191 27.20 1.30 13.24
N GLY A 192 27.51 2.43 12.63
CA GLY A 192 28.59 3.31 13.07
C GLY A 192 29.98 2.71 12.83
N GLY A 193 30.90 2.97 13.78
CA GLY A 193 32.25 2.44 13.75
C GLY A 193 33.12 2.98 12.61
N ARG A 194 34.13 2.19 12.22
CA ARG A 194 35.11 2.56 11.18
C ARG A 194 35.56 1.36 10.36
N VAL A 195 36.06 1.63 9.16
CA VAL A 195 36.70 0.62 8.32
C VAL A 195 38.21 0.62 8.58
N GLN A 196 38.77 -0.56 8.84
CA GLN A 196 40.20 -0.81 8.93
C GLN A 196 40.64 -1.66 7.75
N THR A 197 41.61 -1.16 6.97
CA THR A 197 42.13 -1.85 5.79
C THR A 197 43.53 -2.38 6.07
N GLU A 198 43.70 -3.69 5.90
CA GLU A 198 44.98 -4.40 6.02
C GLU A 198 45.29 -5.09 4.68
N GLY A 199 46.10 -4.44 3.84
CA GLY A 199 46.36 -4.91 2.48
C GLY A 199 45.09 -4.87 1.63
N LYS A 200 44.63 -6.03 1.13
CA LYS A 200 43.38 -6.16 0.36
C LYS A 200 42.14 -6.45 1.23
N ILE A 201 42.32 -6.65 2.53
CA ILE A 201 41.22 -7.04 3.43
C ILE A 201 40.70 -5.79 4.14
N SER A 202 39.41 -5.52 4.01
CA SER A 202 38.70 -4.49 4.77
C SER A 202 37.92 -5.13 5.92
N ARG A 203 37.96 -4.53 7.11
CA ARG A 203 37.18 -4.95 8.28
C ARG A 203 36.40 -3.78 8.83
N TRP A 204 35.10 -3.99 9.06
CA TRP A 204 34.24 -3.02 9.74
C TRP A 204 34.25 -3.31 11.24
N VAL A 205 34.77 -2.37 12.03
CA VAL A 205 35.06 -2.54 13.47
C VAL A 205 34.52 -1.38 14.30
N GLU A 206 34.46 -1.55 15.62
CA GLU A 206 34.00 -0.54 16.59
C GLU A 206 32.53 -0.12 16.35
N THR A 207 31.69 -1.09 15.99
CA THR A 207 30.28 -0.87 15.65
C THR A 207 29.34 -0.96 16.84
N GLU A 208 28.20 -0.30 16.73
CA GLU A 208 27.00 -0.56 17.53
C GLU A 208 26.28 -1.81 17.01
N GLU A 209 25.65 -2.59 17.89
CA GLU A 209 24.96 -3.84 17.53
C GLU A 209 23.49 -3.82 17.97
N ILE A 210 22.59 -4.09 17.01
CA ILE A 210 21.16 -4.33 17.23
C ILE A 210 20.83 -5.76 16.80
N LEU A 211 20.01 -6.47 17.59
CA LEU A 211 19.56 -7.82 17.25
C LEU A 211 18.24 -7.77 16.48
N ALA A 212 18.24 -8.35 15.28
CA ALA A 212 17.04 -8.60 14.51
C ALA A 212 16.44 -9.95 14.86
N CYS A 213 15.19 -9.96 15.36
CA CYS A 213 14.46 -11.17 15.73
C CYS A 213 13.30 -11.38 14.76
N ALA A 214 13.19 -12.57 14.17
CA ALA A 214 12.15 -12.88 13.19
C ALA A 214 10.80 -13.24 13.83
N TYR A 215 9.73 -12.77 13.19
CA TYR A 215 8.35 -13.17 13.40
C TYR A 215 7.77 -13.59 12.05
N ASP A 216 7.26 -14.82 11.96
CA ASP A 216 6.63 -15.32 10.73
C ASP A 216 5.11 -15.22 10.84
N GLN A 217 4.47 -14.78 9.76
CA GLN A 217 3.03 -14.91 9.53
C GLN A 217 2.81 -15.76 8.26
N ILE A 218 1.81 -16.63 8.29
CA ILE A 218 1.47 -17.49 7.15
C ILE A 218 0.53 -16.72 6.21
N ILE A 219 0.84 -16.74 4.92
CA ILE A 219 -0.02 -16.18 3.87
C ILE A 219 -0.67 -17.34 3.12
N PRO A 220 -1.97 -17.62 3.32
CA PRO A 220 -2.65 -18.72 2.65
C PRO A 220 -3.04 -18.35 1.22
N GLY A 221 -2.89 -19.28 0.28
CA GLY A 221 -3.45 -19.17 -1.07
C GLY A 221 -4.93 -19.58 -1.11
N TYR A 222 -5.69 -19.00 -2.04
CA TYR A 222 -7.10 -19.35 -2.24
C TYR A 222 -7.26 -20.64 -3.05
N ASP A 223 -8.12 -21.54 -2.60
CA ASP A 223 -8.43 -22.83 -3.26
C ASP A 223 -7.18 -23.68 -3.57
N THR A 224 -6.20 -23.64 -2.66
CA THR A 224 -4.96 -24.38 -2.77
C THR A 224 -4.39 -24.69 -1.38
N ASP A 225 -3.58 -25.76 -1.31
CA ASP A 225 -2.77 -26.06 -0.14
C ASP A 225 -1.49 -25.20 -0.07
N ALA A 226 -1.24 -24.37 -1.09
CA ALA A 226 -0.08 -23.50 -1.13
C ALA A 226 -0.18 -22.37 -0.11
N THR A 227 0.93 -22.11 0.54
CA THR A 227 1.09 -21.01 1.49
C THR A 227 2.48 -20.41 1.32
N ASN A 228 2.58 -19.11 1.59
CA ASN A 228 3.84 -18.39 1.66
C ASN A 228 4.04 -17.81 3.06
N THR A 229 5.18 -17.14 3.26
CA THR A 229 5.53 -16.54 4.56
C THR A 229 5.77 -15.06 4.42
N LEU A 230 5.17 -14.27 5.30
CA LEU A 230 5.61 -12.91 5.60
C LEU A 230 6.50 -12.96 6.85
N ARG A 231 7.78 -12.61 6.68
CA ARG A 231 8.76 -12.51 7.77
C ARG A 231 8.96 -11.06 8.15
N LEU A 232 8.75 -10.76 9.42
CA LEU A 232 8.86 -9.42 9.98
C LEU A 232 9.99 -9.37 11.01
N TRP A 233 10.88 -8.38 10.89
CA TRP A 233 11.98 -8.18 11.81
C TRP A 233 11.61 -7.21 12.93
N SER A 234 11.81 -7.63 14.17
CA SER A 234 11.73 -6.78 15.36
C SER A 234 13.14 -6.52 15.89
N ALA A 235 13.43 -5.26 16.19
CA ALA A 235 14.67 -4.84 16.82
C ALA A 235 14.63 -5.14 18.32
N ARG A 236 15.72 -5.72 18.83
CA ARG A 236 15.97 -5.95 20.25
C ARG A 236 17.37 -5.47 20.60
N ALA A 237 17.52 -4.94 21.80
CA ALA A 237 18.83 -4.60 22.33
C ALA A 237 19.68 -5.87 22.51
N SER A 238 20.98 -5.76 22.24
CA SER A 238 21.94 -6.84 22.51
C SER A 238 22.13 -7.08 24.02
N ASN A 239 21.97 -6.03 24.83
CA ASN A 239 21.89 -6.07 26.30
C ASN A 239 20.59 -5.40 26.77
N GLU A 240 19.75 -6.10 27.53
CA GLU A 240 18.44 -5.58 27.95
C GLU A 240 18.52 -4.49 29.03
N ILE A 241 19.55 -4.51 29.88
CA ILE A 241 19.71 -3.57 30.98
C ILE A 241 21.17 -3.44 31.40
N ASN A 242 21.63 -2.23 31.71
CA ASN A 242 22.90 -2.02 32.40
C ASN A 242 22.68 -2.11 33.91
N LEU A 243 22.94 -3.29 34.49
CA LEU A 243 22.78 -3.55 35.92
C LEU A 243 23.66 -2.64 36.81
N GLY A 244 24.82 -2.19 36.32
CA GLY A 244 25.69 -1.27 37.05
C GLY A 244 25.02 0.08 37.27
N LYS A 245 24.48 0.68 36.20
CA LYS A 245 23.71 1.94 36.26
C LYS A 245 22.42 1.77 37.07
N PHE A 246 21.72 0.64 36.90
CA PHE A 246 20.49 0.35 37.64
C PHE A 246 20.73 0.28 39.15
N ASN A 247 21.76 -0.44 39.59
CA ASN A 247 22.11 -0.58 41.00
C ASN A 247 22.61 0.73 41.62
N GLN A 248 23.02 1.71 40.81
CA GLN A 248 23.38 3.06 41.24
C GLN A 248 22.16 4.01 41.34
N GLY A 249 20.95 3.52 41.03
CA GLY A 249 19.72 4.32 41.04
C GLY A 249 19.49 5.15 39.78
N ASP A 250 20.36 5.04 38.77
CA ASP A 250 20.18 5.71 37.47
C ASP A 250 19.37 4.83 36.52
N TYR A 251 18.07 4.74 36.81
CA TYR A 251 17.15 3.86 36.09
C TYR A 251 16.97 4.26 34.62
N PHE A 252 17.06 5.56 34.30
CA PHE A 252 16.93 6.04 32.92
C PHE A 252 18.13 5.64 32.07
N ALA A 253 19.35 5.91 32.55
CA ALA A 253 20.55 5.54 31.80
C ALA A 253 20.77 4.02 31.75
N ALA A 254 20.15 3.24 32.65
CA ALA A 254 20.20 1.78 32.65
C ALA A 254 19.46 1.13 31.47
N VAL A 255 18.49 1.84 30.85
CA VAL A 255 17.65 1.33 29.74
C VAL A 255 17.76 2.17 28.47
N GLU A 256 18.61 3.20 28.46
CA GLU A 256 18.79 4.12 27.33
C GLU A 256 19.25 3.41 26.06
N ASP A 257 20.30 2.58 26.16
CA ASP A 257 20.83 1.80 25.03
C ASP A 257 19.78 0.87 24.42
N LYS A 258 18.91 0.31 25.28
CA LYS A 258 17.77 -0.51 24.85
C LYS A 258 16.77 0.31 24.04
N ASN A 259 16.34 1.45 24.57
CA ASN A 259 15.37 2.31 23.90
C ASN A 259 15.88 2.79 22.53
N ASN A 260 17.14 3.22 22.45
CA ASN A 260 17.73 3.68 21.20
C ASN A 260 17.80 2.55 20.15
N SER A 261 18.13 1.33 20.57
CA SER A 261 18.23 0.16 19.68
C SER A 261 16.86 -0.30 19.17
N GLU A 262 15.82 -0.29 20.02
CA GLU A 262 14.49 -0.79 19.66
C GLU A 262 13.70 0.19 18.77
N ASN A 263 14.06 1.48 18.75
CA ASN A 263 13.37 2.52 17.94
C ASN A 263 13.29 2.18 16.44
N VAL A 264 14.23 1.38 15.93
CA VAL A 264 14.31 0.98 14.52
C VAL A 264 13.08 0.18 14.05
N SER A 265 12.36 -0.49 14.95
CA SER A 265 11.13 -1.21 14.60
C SER A 265 9.89 -0.72 15.35
N ARG A 266 9.87 0.53 15.85
CA ARG A 266 8.71 1.06 16.59
C ARG A 266 7.64 1.65 15.68
N VAL A 267 8.03 2.57 14.79
CA VAL A 267 7.10 3.35 13.97
C VAL A 267 7.49 3.29 12.50
N LEU A 268 6.50 3.18 11.62
CA LEU A 268 6.63 3.25 10.17
C LEU A 268 6.73 4.72 9.73
N TYR A 269 7.72 5.04 8.89
CA TYR A 269 7.98 6.39 8.35
C TYR A 269 8.04 7.47 9.45
N PRO A 270 9.04 7.38 10.36
CA PRO A 270 9.25 8.40 11.37
C PRO A 270 9.47 9.77 10.71
N ASN A 271 9.06 10.83 11.42
CA ASN A 271 9.19 12.20 10.91
C ASN A 271 10.66 12.56 10.61
N ASP A 272 10.97 12.73 9.33
CA ASP A 272 12.31 12.97 8.78
C ASP A 272 12.60 14.45 8.50
N ALA A 273 11.75 15.37 8.96
CA ALA A 273 12.05 16.81 8.94
C ALA A 273 13.30 17.16 9.78
N THR A 274 13.67 16.30 10.73
CA THR A 274 14.84 16.45 11.61
C THR A 274 16.02 15.60 11.12
N SER A 275 17.24 15.94 11.55
CA SER A 275 18.43 15.14 11.24
C SER A 275 18.36 13.74 11.87
N SER A 276 17.89 13.63 13.11
CA SER A 276 17.71 12.36 13.81
C SER A 276 16.65 11.47 13.17
N GLY A 277 15.55 12.05 12.67
CA GLY A 277 14.53 11.32 11.92
C GLY A 277 15.06 10.70 10.62
N ARG A 278 15.89 11.46 9.88
CA ARG A 278 16.60 10.95 8.69
C ARG A 278 17.58 9.84 9.04
N GLU A 279 18.35 10.01 10.13
CA GLU A 279 19.27 8.98 10.62
C GLU A 279 18.52 7.68 10.97
N LEU A 280 17.37 7.81 11.66
CA LEU A 280 16.54 6.67 12.02
C LEU A 280 16.00 5.96 10.76
N ARG A 281 15.45 6.68 9.79
CA ARG A 281 14.94 6.08 8.54
C ARG A 281 16.01 5.26 7.81
N LEU A 282 17.22 5.81 7.65
CA LEU A 282 18.36 5.07 7.07
C LEU A 282 18.74 3.84 7.91
N LYS A 283 18.69 3.93 9.23
CA LYS A 283 18.90 2.77 10.12
C LYS A 283 17.80 1.70 9.95
N GLN A 284 16.54 2.08 9.75
CA GLN A 284 15.43 1.13 9.50
C GLN A 284 15.61 0.37 8.18
N GLU A 285 15.92 1.10 7.12
CA GLU A 285 16.18 0.53 5.79
C GLU A 285 17.35 -0.46 5.85
N TYR A 286 18.48 -0.05 6.46
CA TYR A 286 19.63 -0.94 6.60
C TYR A 286 19.33 -2.16 7.48
N PHE A 287 18.60 -1.96 8.59
CA PHE A 287 18.21 -3.04 9.49
C PHE A 287 17.37 -4.11 8.79
N LEU A 288 16.40 -3.69 7.98
CA LEU A 288 15.59 -4.60 7.16
C LEU A 288 16.49 -5.43 6.23
N VAL A 289 17.34 -4.78 5.44
CA VAL A 289 18.12 -5.47 4.40
C VAL A 289 19.20 -6.36 4.97
N SER A 290 19.91 -5.94 6.02
CA SER A 290 20.98 -6.75 6.62
C SER A 290 20.42 -8.01 7.30
N ALA A 291 19.36 -7.88 8.10
CA ALA A 291 18.72 -9.04 8.72
C ALA A 291 18.19 -10.03 7.66
N THR A 292 17.58 -9.49 6.60
CA THR A 292 17.01 -10.29 5.50
C THR A 292 18.09 -11.04 4.72
N LEU A 293 19.17 -10.38 4.32
CA LEU A 293 20.23 -11.02 3.54
C LEU A 293 20.99 -12.07 4.35
N GLN A 294 21.24 -11.81 5.63
CA GLN A 294 21.82 -12.82 6.53
C GLN A 294 20.92 -14.06 6.64
N ASP A 295 19.60 -13.90 6.75
CA ASP A 295 18.65 -15.02 6.78
C ASP A 295 18.59 -15.80 5.46
N ILE A 296 18.64 -15.09 4.33
CA ILE A 296 18.67 -15.69 2.99
C ILE A 296 19.95 -16.53 2.83
N LEU A 297 21.12 -15.96 3.12
CA LEU A 297 22.41 -16.66 3.00
C LEU A 297 22.50 -17.84 3.97
N TYR A 298 22.04 -17.70 5.20
CA TYR A 298 21.99 -18.80 6.17
C TYR A 298 21.10 -19.94 5.69
N SER A 299 19.89 -19.61 5.22
CA SER A 299 18.95 -20.61 4.69
C SER A 299 19.49 -21.31 3.45
N HIS A 300 20.14 -20.57 2.56
CA HIS A 300 20.74 -21.08 1.33
C HIS A 300 21.89 -22.04 1.63
N TRP A 301 22.83 -21.65 2.50
CA TRP A 301 23.94 -22.51 2.91
C TRP A 301 23.45 -23.83 3.53
N ARG A 302 22.43 -23.76 4.40
CA ARG A 302 21.84 -24.97 5.00
C ARG A 302 21.17 -25.91 4.01
N ALA A 303 20.76 -25.41 2.84
CA ALA A 303 20.09 -26.19 1.83
C ALA A 303 21.05 -26.74 0.76
N TYR A 304 22.11 -26.00 0.42
CA TYR A 304 22.96 -26.30 -0.74
C TYR A 304 24.44 -26.42 -0.43
N GLU A 305 24.90 -25.99 0.75
CA GLU A 305 26.32 -26.03 1.19
C GLU A 305 27.30 -25.31 0.24
N THR A 306 26.80 -24.37 -0.56
CA THR A 306 27.57 -23.46 -1.41
C THR A 306 26.83 -22.15 -1.55
N TYR A 307 27.52 -21.10 -2.01
CA TYR A 307 26.91 -19.83 -2.45
C TYR A 307 27.00 -19.63 -3.97
N ASP A 308 27.68 -20.54 -4.69
CA ASP A 308 27.94 -20.38 -6.13
C ASP A 308 26.67 -20.42 -6.97
N ASN A 309 25.63 -21.10 -6.46
CA ASN A 309 24.33 -21.22 -7.13
C ASN A 309 23.26 -20.28 -6.55
N LEU A 310 23.67 -19.22 -5.85
CA LEU A 310 22.75 -18.26 -5.23
C LEU A 310 21.79 -17.63 -6.25
N PRO A 311 22.24 -17.14 -7.43
CA PRO A 311 21.34 -16.55 -8.43
C PRO A 311 20.29 -17.52 -8.97
N GLU A 312 20.60 -18.81 -9.07
CA GLU A 312 19.69 -19.86 -9.56
C GLU A 312 18.62 -20.23 -8.52
N LYS A 313 18.85 -19.94 -7.24
CA LYS A 313 17.96 -20.31 -6.13
C LYS A 313 17.23 -19.13 -5.50
N VAL A 314 17.75 -17.92 -5.66
CA VAL A 314 17.23 -16.71 -5.02
C VAL A 314 17.00 -15.62 -6.06
N ALA A 315 15.81 -15.04 -6.04
CA ALA A 315 15.50 -13.75 -6.64
C ALA A 315 15.16 -12.77 -5.52
N ILE A 316 15.68 -11.55 -5.55
CA ILE A 316 15.34 -10.50 -4.59
C ILE A 316 14.69 -9.34 -5.34
N HIS A 317 13.50 -8.97 -4.90
CA HIS A 317 12.75 -7.87 -5.49
C HIS A 317 12.71 -6.67 -4.55
N LEU A 318 13.20 -5.54 -5.04
CA LEU A 318 13.29 -4.26 -4.35
C LEU A 318 12.03 -3.44 -4.66
N ASN A 319 11.15 -3.33 -3.66
CA ASN A 319 9.92 -2.55 -3.77
C ASN A 319 10.20 -1.08 -3.43
N ASP A 320 10.35 -0.24 -4.45
CA ASP A 320 10.83 1.14 -4.34
C ASP A 320 12.29 1.24 -3.82
N THR A 321 12.74 2.44 -3.47
CA THR A 321 14.14 2.75 -3.13
C THR A 321 14.57 2.32 -1.73
N HIS A 322 13.62 2.09 -0.82
CA HIS A 322 13.91 1.79 0.57
C HIS A 322 14.84 0.56 0.79
N PRO A 323 14.66 -0.59 0.11
CA PRO A 323 15.52 -1.76 0.32
C PRO A 323 16.79 -1.75 -0.56
N VAL A 324 17.13 -0.66 -1.26
CA VAL A 324 18.26 -0.64 -2.21
C VAL A 324 19.61 -0.88 -1.54
N LEU A 325 19.75 -0.58 -0.24
CA LEU A 325 20.95 -0.94 0.54
C LEU A 325 21.21 -2.46 0.59
N ALA A 326 20.26 -3.30 0.18
CA ALA A 326 20.49 -4.72 -0.01
C ALA A 326 21.60 -5.02 -1.03
N ILE A 327 21.77 -4.18 -2.07
CA ILE A 327 22.82 -4.33 -3.08
C ILE A 327 24.22 -4.24 -2.44
N PRO A 328 24.61 -3.11 -1.80
CA PRO A 328 25.93 -3.04 -1.16
C PRO A 328 26.06 -3.95 0.06
N GLU A 329 24.97 -4.31 0.75
CA GLU A 329 25.03 -5.28 1.86
C GLU A 329 25.32 -6.70 1.36
N LEU A 330 24.72 -7.16 0.25
CA LEU A 330 25.03 -8.47 -0.31
C LEU A 330 26.50 -8.53 -0.75
N MET A 331 26.97 -7.49 -1.45
CA MET A 331 28.38 -7.31 -1.80
C MET A 331 29.29 -7.43 -0.57
N ARG A 332 28.96 -6.70 0.50
CA ARG A 332 29.72 -6.73 1.76
C ARG A 332 29.76 -8.13 2.36
N LEU A 333 28.62 -8.82 2.45
CA LEU A 333 28.54 -10.16 3.04
C LEU A 333 29.37 -11.17 2.23
N LEU A 334 29.25 -11.14 0.90
CA LEU A 334 29.99 -12.04 0.02
C LEU A 334 31.51 -11.79 0.08
N ILE A 335 31.95 -10.53 0.02
CA ILE A 335 33.38 -10.18 0.01
C ILE A 335 34.00 -10.36 1.42
N ASP A 336 33.41 -9.73 2.43
CA ASP A 336 34.06 -9.59 3.73
C ASP A 336 33.99 -10.89 4.56
N TYR A 337 32.90 -11.68 4.44
CA TYR A 337 32.70 -12.92 5.19
C TYR A 337 32.89 -14.19 4.35
N HIS A 338 32.42 -14.19 3.11
CA HIS A 338 32.46 -15.39 2.26
C HIS A 338 33.63 -15.40 1.26
N ARG A 339 34.50 -14.38 1.28
CA ARG A 339 35.76 -14.31 0.53
C ARG A 339 35.60 -14.32 -0.99
N PHE A 340 34.47 -13.86 -1.50
CA PHE A 340 34.30 -13.62 -2.92
C PHE A 340 35.23 -12.50 -3.41
N THR A 341 35.65 -12.58 -4.67
CA THR A 341 36.25 -11.43 -5.34
C THR A 341 35.19 -10.35 -5.53
N TRP A 342 35.63 -9.12 -5.82
CA TRP A 342 34.69 -8.03 -6.07
C TRP A 342 33.86 -8.32 -7.32
N GLU A 343 34.51 -8.83 -8.37
CA GLU A 343 33.90 -9.16 -9.66
C GLU A 343 32.85 -10.27 -9.53
N ASP A 344 33.18 -11.37 -8.83
CA ASP A 344 32.24 -12.49 -8.64
C ASP A 344 31.02 -12.06 -7.81
N ALA A 345 31.26 -11.29 -6.74
CA ALA A 345 30.17 -10.78 -5.89
C ALA A 345 29.26 -9.82 -6.68
N TRP A 346 29.84 -8.97 -7.54
CA TRP A 346 29.09 -8.02 -8.34
C TRP A 346 28.25 -8.71 -9.41
N GLU A 347 28.81 -9.71 -10.10
CA GLU A 347 28.08 -10.52 -11.08
C GLU A 347 26.88 -11.22 -10.45
N MET A 348 27.06 -11.83 -9.27
CA MET A 348 25.96 -12.44 -8.51
C MET A 348 24.89 -11.42 -8.14
N THR A 349 25.30 -10.25 -7.65
CA THR A 349 24.41 -9.19 -7.19
C THR A 349 23.48 -8.74 -8.33
N ILE A 350 24.03 -8.44 -9.51
CA ILE A 350 23.22 -8.01 -10.68
C ILE A 350 22.16 -9.06 -11.04
N ARG A 351 22.52 -10.35 -11.03
CA ARG A 351 21.64 -11.47 -11.42
C ARG A 351 20.53 -11.78 -10.39
N ILE A 352 20.66 -11.28 -9.16
CA ILE A 352 19.73 -11.56 -8.06
C ILE A 352 18.68 -10.45 -7.91
N PHE A 353 19.08 -9.18 -8.08
CA PHE A 353 18.22 -8.03 -7.76
C PHE A 353 17.38 -7.54 -8.94
N SER A 354 16.10 -7.29 -8.69
CA SER A 354 15.21 -6.53 -9.58
C SER A 354 14.55 -5.38 -8.80
N TYR A 355 14.18 -4.30 -9.49
CA TYR A 355 13.70 -3.06 -8.87
C TYR A 355 12.39 -2.59 -9.50
N THR A 356 11.38 -2.33 -8.68
CA THR A 356 10.17 -1.62 -9.11
C THR A 356 10.21 -0.17 -8.64
N ASN A 357 10.06 0.76 -9.58
CA ASN A 357 9.87 2.18 -9.26
C ASN A 357 8.37 2.51 -9.15
N HIS A 358 8.01 3.24 -8.10
CA HIS A 358 6.62 3.63 -7.79
C HIS A 358 6.36 5.13 -7.88
N THR A 359 7.32 5.94 -8.36
CA THR A 359 7.21 7.39 -8.41
C THR A 359 8.08 7.99 -9.51
N LEU A 360 7.50 8.94 -10.25
CA LEU A 360 8.22 9.78 -11.21
C LEU A 360 8.72 11.09 -10.58
N MET A 361 8.29 11.39 -9.35
CA MET A 361 8.67 12.62 -8.65
C MET A 361 10.12 12.50 -8.20
N SER A 362 11.01 13.33 -8.75
CA SER A 362 12.45 13.28 -8.46
C SER A 362 12.74 13.60 -6.99
N GLU A 363 11.91 14.44 -6.36
CA GLU A 363 11.96 14.75 -4.93
C GLU A 363 11.59 13.55 -4.04
N ALA A 364 10.86 12.57 -4.58
CA ALA A 364 10.47 11.36 -3.87
C ALA A 364 11.50 10.22 -4.05
N LEU A 365 12.47 10.36 -4.95
CA LEU A 365 13.56 9.41 -5.08
C LEU A 365 14.57 9.62 -3.95
N GLU A 366 14.76 8.60 -3.14
CA GLU A 366 15.60 8.70 -1.95
C GLU A 366 17.05 9.02 -2.31
N THR A 367 17.58 10.03 -1.62
CA THR A 367 18.99 10.37 -1.63
C THR A 367 19.49 10.56 -0.21
N TRP A 368 20.72 10.12 0.05
CA TRP A 368 21.33 10.20 1.38
C TRP A 368 22.59 11.07 1.34
N PRO A 369 22.80 12.00 2.29
CA PRO A 369 24.07 12.72 2.39
C PRO A 369 25.23 11.74 2.56
N VAL A 370 26.32 11.94 1.82
CA VAL A 370 27.52 11.10 1.90
C VAL A 370 28.07 11.06 3.33
N ASP A 371 28.11 12.20 4.02
CA ASP A 371 28.61 12.27 5.40
C ASP A 371 27.75 11.45 6.39
N MET A 372 26.42 11.46 6.20
CA MET A 372 25.50 10.66 7.01
C MET A 372 25.73 9.17 6.77
N MET A 373 25.84 8.76 5.51
CA MET A 373 26.12 7.36 5.18
C MET A 373 27.51 6.93 5.66
N GLY A 374 28.51 7.80 5.58
CA GLY A 374 29.86 7.53 6.10
C GLY A 374 29.89 7.39 7.63
N LYS A 375 29.05 8.14 8.33
CA LYS A 375 28.90 8.02 9.79
C LYS A 375 28.21 6.71 10.20
N ILE A 376 27.16 6.29 9.50
CA ILE A 376 26.32 5.15 9.91
C ILE A 376 26.77 3.83 9.28
N LEU A 377 27.16 3.86 8.01
CA LEU A 377 27.45 2.70 7.15
C LEU A 377 28.76 2.90 6.36
N PRO A 378 29.90 3.10 7.04
CA PRO A 378 31.16 3.47 6.37
C PRO A 378 31.63 2.42 5.36
N ARG A 379 31.42 1.13 5.63
CA ARG A 379 31.80 0.04 4.69
C ARG A 379 30.92 0.04 3.45
N HIS A 380 29.62 0.29 3.59
CA HIS A 380 28.69 0.37 2.47
C HIS A 380 28.98 1.56 1.58
N LEU A 381 29.30 2.72 2.17
CA LEU A 381 29.72 3.89 1.41
C LEU A 381 30.96 3.60 0.55
N GLN A 382 31.94 2.87 1.10
CA GLN A 382 33.12 2.43 0.34
C GLN A 382 32.71 1.56 -0.85
N ILE A 383 31.86 0.55 -0.63
CA ILE A 383 31.36 -0.34 -1.70
C ILE A 383 30.57 0.45 -2.75
N ILE A 384 29.76 1.43 -2.35
CA ILE A 384 29.01 2.30 -3.27
C ILE A 384 29.96 3.13 -4.14
N PHE A 385 31.05 3.67 -3.56
CA PHE A 385 32.08 4.35 -4.35
C PHE A 385 32.79 3.40 -5.32
N GLU A 386 33.10 2.17 -4.90
CA GLU A 386 33.70 1.15 -5.78
C GLU A 386 32.75 0.78 -6.95
N ILE A 387 31.46 0.60 -6.68
CA ILE A 387 30.42 0.38 -7.71
C ILE A 387 30.36 1.58 -8.67
N ASN A 388 30.36 2.80 -8.13
CA ASN A 388 30.32 4.02 -8.94
C ASN A 388 31.53 4.12 -9.87
N GLU A 389 32.74 3.90 -9.35
CA GLU A 389 33.97 3.94 -10.14
C GLU A 389 33.96 2.88 -11.25
N TYR A 390 33.59 1.65 -10.91
CA TYR A 390 33.48 0.55 -11.86
C TYR A 390 32.49 0.86 -12.98
N PHE A 391 31.28 1.33 -12.62
CA PHE A 391 30.24 1.69 -13.60
C PHE A 391 30.65 2.86 -14.50
N LEU A 392 31.19 3.94 -13.93
CA LEU A 392 31.62 5.11 -14.71
C LEU A 392 32.76 4.78 -15.68
N LYS A 393 33.62 3.83 -15.35
CA LYS A 393 34.64 3.31 -16.28
C LYS A 393 34.00 2.66 -17.50
N ILE A 394 33.00 1.80 -17.30
CA ILE A 394 32.24 1.17 -18.39
C ILE A 394 31.55 2.22 -19.27
N VAL A 395 30.88 3.20 -18.65
CA VAL A 395 30.19 4.26 -19.39
C VAL A 395 31.18 5.10 -20.20
N LYS A 396 32.36 5.42 -19.64
CA LYS A 396 33.41 6.16 -20.36
C LYS A 396 33.99 5.38 -21.54
N GLU A 397 34.10 4.06 -21.42
CA GLU A 397 34.55 3.19 -22.52
C GLU A 397 33.49 3.09 -23.64
N GLN A 398 32.20 3.07 -23.29
CA GLN A 398 31.10 3.00 -24.26
C GLN A 398 30.74 4.35 -24.90
N TYR A 399 30.87 5.45 -24.16
CA TYR A 399 30.50 6.81 -24.56
C TYR A 399 31.66 7.79 -24.30
N PRO A 400 32.80 7.65 -25.00
CA PRO A 400 34.01 8.43 -24.73
C PRO A 400 33.85 9.94 -24.95
N ASP A 401 32.90 10.35 -25.80
CA ASP A 401 32.69 11.74 -26.21
C ASP A 401 31.61 12.49 -25.40
N ASP A 402 30.89 11.82 -24.48
CA ASP A 402 29.82 12.42 -23.67
C ASP A 402 30.24 12.51 -22.18
N ALA A 403 31.14 13.46 -21.88
CA ALA A 403 31.63 13.65 -20.52
C ALA A 403 30.52 14.05 -19.53
N ASP A 404 29.48 14.75 -20.00
CA ASP A 404 28.34 15.14 -19.17
C ASP A 404 27.46 13.94 -18.78
N LEU A 405 27.37 12.91 -19.61
CA LEU A 405 26.67 11.66 -19.27
C LEU A 405 27.19 11.07 -17.96
N LEU A 406 28.52 11.01 -17.79
CA LEU A 406 29.15 10.49 -16.56
C LEU A 406 28.62 11.20 -15.30
N ARG A 407 28.43 12.53 -15.37
CA ARG A 407 27.87 13.31 -14.26
C ARG A 407 26.41 12.96 -14.00
N ARG A 408 25.61 12.81 -15.06
CA ARG A 408 24.17 12.49 -14.97
C ARG A 408 23.92 11.08 -14.43
N VAL A 409 24.76 10.10 -14.76
CA VAL A 409 24.56 8.69 -14.36
C VAL A 409 25.36 8.23 -13.14
N SER A 410 26.25 9.06 -12.59
CA SER A 410 26.99 8.76 -11.36
C SER A 410 26.06 8.38 -10.19
N LEU A 411 26.49 7.52 -9.27
CA LEU A 411 25.78 7.26 -8.02
C LEU A 411 25.86 8.45 -7.05
N ILE A 412 26.85 9.30 -7.22
CA ILE A 412 27.08 10.47 -6.36
C ILE A 412 26.64 11.72 -7.11
N ASP A 413 25.70 12.46 -6.51
CA ASP A 413 25.37 13.82 -6.90
C ASP A 413 26.30 14.80 -6.18
N GLU A 414 27.15 15.48 -6.94
CA GLU A 414 28.13 16.46 -6.44
C GLU A 414 27.55 17.88 -6.29
N THR A 415 26.33 18.15 -6.77
CA THR A 415 25.79 19.51 -6.89
C THR A 415 25.06 20.01 -5.64
N ASN A 416 24.52 19.10 -4.80
CA ASN A 416 23.68 19.44 -3.65
C ASN A 416 24.22 18.83 -2.33
N GLY A 417 25.47 19.14 -1.98
CA GLY A 417 26.07 18.70 -0.73
C GLY A 417 26.36 17.20 -0.68
N ARG A 418 26.95 16.67 -1.77
CA ARG A 418 27.38 15.26 -1.99
C ARG A 418 26.39 14.23 -1.47
N ARG A 419 25.57 13.68 -2.36
CA ARG A 419 24.51 12.73 -2.00
C ARG A 419 24.59 11.44 -2.80
N VAL A 420 24.26 10.32 -2.17
CA VAL A 420 24.09 9.02 -2.82
C VAL A 420 22.69 8.94 -3.42
N ARG A 421 22.59 8.57 -4.69
CA ARG A 421 21.33 8.41 -5.44
C ARG A 421 20.85 6.96 -5.42
N MET A 422 19.88 6.64 -4.58
CA MET A 422 19.47 5.25 -4.34
C MET A 422 18.79 4.64 -5.57
N ALA A 423 17.93 5.39 -6.27
CA ALA A 423 17.32 4.90 -7.50
C ALA A 423 18.35 4.54 -8.58
N TRP A 424 19.47 5.29 -8.67
CA TRP A 424 20.54 5.00 -9.63
C TRP A 424 21.27 3.70 -9.23
N LEU A 425 21.53 3.52 -7.93
CA LEU A 425 22.10 2.29 -7.40
C LEU A 425 21.22 1.07 -7.68
N ALA A 426 19.90 1.21 -7.60
CA ALA A 426 18.94 0.16 -7.93
C ALA A 426 19.00 -0.24 -9.42
N VAL A 427 19.07 0.75 -10.32
CA VAL A 427 19.14 0.52 -11.77
C VAL A 427 20.46 -0.14 -12.17
N ILE A 428 21.57 0.25 -11.54
CA ILE A 428 22.91 -0.28 -11.85
C ILE A 428 23.13 -1.67 -11.23
N GLY A 429 22.64 -1.88 -10.00
CA GLY A 429 22.87 -3.11 -9.24
C GLY A 429 21.84 -4.22 -9.45
N GLY A 430 20.95 -4.09 -10.44
CA GLY A 430 19.94 -5.10 -10.76
C GLY A 430 19.77 -5.35 -12.25
N HIS A 431 19.36 -6.58 -12.61
CA HIS A 431 19.16 -7.00 -14.00
C HIS A 431 17.86 -6.51 -14.66
N LYS A 432 16.88 -6.05 -13.87
CA LYS A 432 15.56 -5.60 -14.36
C LYS A 432 15.01 -4.46 -13.53
N VAL A 433 14.45 -3.48 -14.23
CA VAL A 433 13.75 -2.33 -13.67
C VAL A 433 12.36 -2.25 -14.29
N ASN A 434 11.32 -2.05 -13.49
CA ASN A 434 9.98 -1.89 -14.03
C ASN A 434 9.21 -0.72 -13.43
N GLY A 435 8.33 -0.16 -14.26
CA GLY A 435 7.25 0.71 -13.81
C GLY A 435 5.98 -0.09 -13.51
N VAL A 436 4.92 0.63 -13.14
CA VAL A 436 3.71 0.07 -12.51
C VAL A 436 2.40 0.36 -13.26
N SER A 437 2.52 1.03 -14.41
CA SER A 437 1.51 1.20 -15.45
C SER A 437 2.25 1.46 -16.77
N ALA A 438 1.56 1.28 -17.90
CA ALA A 438 2.16 1.53 -19.22
C ALA A 438 2.73 2.95 -19.35
N LEU A 439 1.90 3.98 -19.08
CA LEU A 439 2.30 5.38 -19.14
C LEU A 439 3.46 5.70 -18.18
N HIS A 440 3.41 5.17 -16.96
CA HIS A 440 4.50 5.36 -16.00
C HIS A 440 5.80 4.75 -16.48
N SER A 441 5.76 3.54 -17.03
CA SER A 441 6.94 2.86 -17.56
C SER A 441 7.54 3.59 -18.76
N GLU A 442 6.69 4.16 -19.62
CA GLU A 442 7.12 5.03 -20.72
C GLU A 442 7.78 6.31 -20.21
N LEU A 443 7.14 7.03 -19.28
CA LEU A 443 7.70 8.26 -18.69
C LEU A 443 9.00 7.98 -17.96
N MET A 444 9.10 6.84 -17.27
CA MET A 444 10.33 6.40 -16.61
C MET A 444 11.49 6.25 -17.61
N VAL A 445 11.24 5.69 -18.79
CA VAL A 445 12.26 5.48 -19.84
C VAL A 445 12.57 6.74 -20.64
N THR A 446 11.59 7.62 -20.85
CA THR A 446 11.75 8.83 -21.68
C THR A 446 12.20 10.05 -20.89
N SER A 447 12.02 10.06 -19.56
CA SER A 447 12.42 11.15 -18.68
C SER A 447 13.38 10.69 -17.57
N LEU A 448 12.86 10.07 -16.50
CA LEU A 448 13.58 9.85 -15.25
C LEU A 448 14.89 9.06 -15.40
N PHE A 449 14.86 7.99 -16.17
CA PHE A 449 15.99 7.10 -16.41
C PHE A 449 16.42 7.09 -17.89
N ALA A 450 16.17 8.16 -18.64
CA ALA A 450 16.47 8.21 -20.07
C ALA A 450 17.94 7.89 -20.41
N ASP A 451 18.88 8.45 -19.64
CA ASP A 451 20.31 8.13 -19.80
C ASP A 451 20.61 6.65 -19.52
N PHE A 452 19.95 6.03 -18.54
CA PHE A 452 20.12 4.61 -18.27
C PHE A 452 19.44 3.71 -19.29
N ALA A 453 18.31 4.12 -19.86
CA ALA A 453 17.66 3.38 -20.94
C ALA A 453 18.54 3.36 -22.20
N LYS A 454 19.32 4.42 -22.44
CA LYS A 454 20.34 4.45 -23.48
C LYS A 454 21.48 3.46 -23.21
N ILE A 455 21.95 3.38 -21.95
CA ILE A 455 23.05 2.49 -21.53
C ILE A 455 22.59 1.01 -21.45
N PHE A 456 21.36 0.77 -21.00
CA PHE A 456 20.77 -0.55 -20.78
C PHE A 456 19.42 -0.72 -21.50
N PRO A 457 19.40 -0.86 -22.85
CA PRO A 457 18.15 -0.87 -23.63
C PRO A 457 17.15 -1.98 -23.27
N HIS A 458 17.61 -3.06 -22.64
CA HIS A 458 16.78 -4.23 -22.28
C HIS A 458 16.50 -4.36 -20.77
N HIS A 459 16.95 -3.41 -19.94
CA HIS A 459 16.72 -3.44 -18.48
C HIS A 459 15.31 -3.04 -18.09
N PHE A 460 14.68 -2.14 -18.83
CA PHE A 460 13.40 -1.54 -18.46
C PHE A 460 12.22 -2.33 -19.03
N CYS A 461 11.19 -2.53 -18.22
CA CYS A 461 9.94 -3.17 -18.61
C CYS A 461 8.73 -2.59 -17.86
N ASN A 462 7.53 -3.07 -18.17
CA ASN A 462 6.30 -2.70 -17.49
C ASN A 462 5.69 -3.92 -16.79
N LYS A 463 5.16 -3.70 -15.59
CA LYS A 463 4.29 -4.64 -14.88
C LYS A 463 3.15 -3.85 -14.26
N THR A 464 2.07 -3.67 -15.01
CA THR A 464 0.90 -2.92 -14.53
C THR A 464 0.39 -3.54 -13.25
N ASN A 465 0.18 -2.71 -12.23
CA ASN A 465 -0.33 -3.15 -10.93
C ASN A 465 -1.66 -3.92 -11.04
N GLY A 466 -1.98 -4.63 -9.96
CA GLY A 466 -3.25 -5.32 -9.82
C GLY A 466 -3.67 -5.43 -8.36
N VAL A 467 -4.91 -5.86 -8.14
CA VAL A 467 -5.49 -6.08 -6.81
C VAL A 467 -6.04 -7.49 -6.69
N THR A 468 -5.92 -8.08 -5.50
CA THR A 468 -6.42 -9.43 -5.28
C THR A 468 -7.96 -9.44 -5.30
N PRO A 469 -8.59 -10.26 -6.17
CA PRO A 469 -10.05 -10.39 -6.21
C PRO A 469 -10.62 -11.06 -4.95
N ARG A 470 -9.82 -11.87 -4.23
CA ARG A 470 -10.27 -12.53 -2.99
C ARG A 470 -10.71 -11.51 -1.96
N ARG A 471 -9.84 -10.56 -1.64
CA ARG A 471 -10.15 -9.52 -0.64
C ARG A 471 -11.07 -8.44 -1.18
N TRP A 472 -10.75 -7.90 -2.36
CA TRP A 472 -11.38 -6.67 -2.83
C TRP A 472 -12.71 -6.86 -3.55
N LEU A 473 -13.11 -8.11 -3.81
CA LEU A 473 -14.42 -8.44 -4.35
C LEU A 473 -15.05 -9.55 -3.50
N GLY A 474 -14.35 -10.68 -3.34
CA GLY A 474 -14.83 -11.86 -2.59
C GLY A 474 -15.23 -11.60 -1.14
N LEU A 475 -14.37 -10.92 -0.38
CA LEU A 475 -14.64 -10.55 1.02
C LEU A 475 -15.39 -9.23 1.14
N ALA A 476 -14.90 -8.19 0.46
CA ALA A 476 -15.43 -6.84 0.63
C ALA A 476 -16.90 -6.73 0.18
N ASN A 477 -17.29 -7.46 -0.86
CA ASN A 477 -18.60 -7.31 -1.48
C ASN A 477 -19.30 -8.66 -1.62
N LYS A 478 -19.70 -9.23 -0.47
CA LYS A 478 -20.44 -10.50 -0.42
C LYS A 478 -21.70 -10.49 -1.31
N PRO A 479 -22.57 -9.45 -1.30
CA PRO A 479 -23.76 -9.45 -2.15
C PRO A 479 -23.45 -9.52 -3.65
N LEU A 480 -22.39 -8.85 -4.11
CA LEU A 480 -21.96 -8.97 -5.51
C LEU A 480 -21.28 -10.32 -5.76
N SER A 481 -20.46 -10.81 -4.84
CA SER A 481 -19.78 -12.09 -4.98
C SER A 481 -20.74 -13.26 -5.12
N GLU A 482 -21.84 -13.27 -4.35
CA GLU A 482 -22.93 -14.26 -4.51
C GLU A 482 -23.59 -14.18 -5.88
N LEU A 483 -23.82 -12.96 -6.40
CA LEU A 483 -24.34 -12.78 -7.76
C LEU A 483 -23.37 -13.34 -8.81
N LEU A 484 -22.07 -13.09 -8.65
CA LEU A 484 -21.04 -13.61 -9.56
C LEU A 484 -20.97 -15.14 -9.50
N ASP A 485 -20.99 -15.73 -8.31
CA ASP A 485 -20.98 -17.18 -8.11
C ASP A 485 -22.14 -17.87 -8.83
N ASN A 486 -23.34 -17.25 -8.80
CA ASN A 486 -24.52 -17.75 -9.49
C ASN A 486 -24.50 -17.51 -11.00
N SER A 487 -23.76 -16.49 -11.47
CA SER A 487 -23.75 -16.08 -12.89
C SER A 487 -22.65 -16.75 -13.71
N ILE A 488 -21.45 -16.91 -13.12
CA ILE A 488 -20.23 -17.34 -13.82
C ILE A 488 -19.38 -18.33 -13.00
N ASP A 489 -19.92 -18.93 -11.94
CA ASP A 489 -19.26 -19.88 -11.01
C ASP A 489 -18.27 -19.26 -10.00
N ARG A 490 -17.72 -20.05 -9.05
CA ARG A 490 -16.83 -19.53 -7.96
C ARG A 490 -15.38 -19.26 -8.38
N THR A 491 -14.96 -19.76 -9.54
CA THR A 491 -13.56 -19.76 -10.00
C THR A 491 -13.07 -18.40 -10.51
N TRP A 492 -13.95 -17.39 -10.64
CA TRP A 492 -13.51 -16.03 -10.95
C TRP A 492 -12.52 -15.45 -9.92
N ARG A 493 -12.48 -16.01 -8.70
CA ARG A 493 -11.52 -15.61 -7.65
C ARG A 493 -10.07 -16.03 -7.95
N THR A 494 -9.87 -17.02 -8.82
CA THR A 494 -8.54 -17.46 -9.31
C THR A 494 -8.32 -17.13 -10.79
N ASP A 495 -9.40 -16.86 -11.54
CA ASP A 495 -9.34 -16.39 -12.92
C ASP A 495 -10.31 -15.22 -13.14
N LEU A 496 -9.83 -14.01 -12.88
CA LEU A 496 -10.66 -12.80 -12.99
C LEU A 496 -11.06 -12.46 -14.43
N SER A 497 -10.45 -13.10 -15.45
CA SER A 497 -10.83 -12.89 -16.85
C SER A 497 -12.26 -13.36 -17.16
N LYS A 498 -12.78 -14.30 -16.35
CA LYS A 498 -14.16 -14.80 -16.43
C LYS A 498 -15.23 -13.73 -16.22
N LEU A 499 -14.91 -12.60 -15.59
CA LEU A 499 -15.85 -11.48 -15.46
C LEU A 499 -16.36 -10.98 -16.82
N SER A 500 -15.59 -11.16 -17.89
CA SER A 500 -15.97 -10.77 -19.25
C SER A 500 -17.27 -11.45 -19.73
N ALA A 501 -17.61 -12.63 -19.22
CA ALA A 501 -18.87 -13.31 -19.54
C ALA A 501 -20.12 -12.53 -19.07
N LEU A 502 -19.97 -11.65 -18.08
CA LEU A 502 -21.06 -10.79 -17.62
C LEU A 502 -21.50 -9.77 -18.68
N ASN A 503 -20.68 -9.50 -19.70
CA ASN A 503 -21.06 -8.64 -20.83
C ASN A 503 -22.31 -9.18 -21.55
N GLU A 504 -22.54 -10.50 -21.54
CA GLU A 504 -23.76 -11.09 -22.10
C GLU A 504 -24.98 -10.79 -21.22
N LEU A 505 -24.79 -10.55 -19.92
CA LEU A 505 -25.86 -10.37 -18.94
C LEU A 505 -26.30 -8.91 -18.75
N VAL A 506 -25.50 -7.92 -19.19
CA VAL A 506 -25.72 -6.49 -18.87
C VAL A 506 -27.01 -5.90 -19.46
N ASP A 507 -27.59 -6.55 -20.47
CA ASP A 507 -28.86 -6.10 -21.09
C ASP A 507 -30.09 -6.81 -20.48
N TYR A 508 -29.91 -7.77 -19.58
CA TYR A 508 -31.01 -8.45 -18.89
C TYR A 508 -31.49 -7.64 -17.67
N PRO A 509 -32.79 -7.25 -17.61
CA PRO A 509 -33.30 -6.44 -16.50
C PRO A 509 -33.12 -7.09 -15.13
N SER A 510 -33.28 -8.41 -15.03
CA SER A 510 -33.11 -9.15 -13.77
C SER A 510 -31.68 -9.11 -13.23
N PHE A 511 -30.68 -9.08 -14.10
CA PHE A 511 -29.28 -8.95 -13.70
C PHE A 511 -28.98 -7.53 -13.22
N ILE A 512 -29.45 -6.52 -13.95
CA ILE A 512 -29.33 -5.10 -13.57
C ILE A 512 -30.01 -4.81 -12.23
N ASP A 513 -31.17 -5.41 -11.95
CA ASP A 513 -31.85 -5.27 -10.66
C ASP A 513 -31.04 -5.89 -9.51
N GLN A 514 -30.38 -7.02 -9.74
CA GLN A 514 -29.50 -7.65 -8.75
C GLN A 514 -28.24 -6.81 -8.48
N ILE A 515 -27.63 -6.21 -9.51
CA ILE A 515 -26.50 -5.27 -9.35
C ILE A 515 -26.90 -4.07 -8.51
N LYS A 516 -28.05 -3.45 -8.80
CA LYS A 516 -28.57 -2.32 -8.01
C LYS A 516 -28.83 -2.73 -6.56
N LYS A 517 -29.42 -3.91 -6.33
CA LYS A 517 -29.68 -4.44 -4.99
C LYS A 517 -28.39 -4.65 -4.20
N ALA A 518 -27.36 -5.26 -4.81
CA ALA A 518 -26.06 -5.45 -4.17
C ALA A 518 -25.42 -4.10 -3.77
N LYS A 519 -25.41 -3.11 -4.68
CA LYS A 519 -24.91 -1.75 -4.40
C LYS A 519 -25.68 -1.09 -3.25
N TYR A 520 -27.01 -1.16 -3.27
CA TYR A 520 -27.84 -0.56 -2.23
C TYR A 520 -27.60 -1.18 -0.84
N THR A 521 -27.46 -2.51 -0.76
CA THR A 521 -27.12 -3.21 0.49
C THR A 521 -25.81 -2.67 1.08
N ASN A 522 -24.77 -2.53 0.26
CA ASN A 522 -23.48 -2.00 0.71
C ASN A 522 -23.58 -0.54 1.16
N LYS A 523 -24.33 0.29 0.42
CA LYS A 523 -24.57 1.70 0.78
C LYS A 523 -25.32 1.84 2.10
N LYS A 524 -26.28 0.97 2.36
CA LYS A 524 -27.00 0.92 3.63
C LYS A 524 -26.06 0.59 4.80
N ALA A 525 -25.21 -0.43 4.64
CA ALA A 525 -24.23 -0.80 5.67
C ALA A 525 -23.25 0.36 5.97
N LEU A 526 -22.75 1.04 4.94
CA LEU A 526 -21.88 2.21 5.15
C LEU A 526 -22.65 3.38 5.79
N ALA A 527 -23.91 3.62 5.41
CA ALA A 527 -24.73 4.65 6.03
C ALA A 527 -24.98 4.38 7.53
N GLU A 528 -25.20 3.12 7.91
CA GLU A 528 -25.31 2.68 9.31
C GLU A 528 -24.01 2.89 10.08
N TYR A 529 -22.87 2.56 9.47
CA TYR A 529 -21.55 2.83 10.05
C TYR A 529 -21.33 4.33 10.30
N ILE A 530 -21.61 5.18 9.30
CA ILE A 530 -21.47 6.65 9.41
C ILE A 530 -22.40 7.20 10.50
N ALA A 531 -23.65 6.73 10.56
CA ALA A 531 -24.60 7.15 11.58
C ALA A 531 -24.12 6.77 12.99
N THR A 532 -23.60 5.55 13.17
CA THR A 532 -23.16 5.04 14.47
C THR A 532 -21.88 5.71 14.97
N HIS A 533 -20.89 5.92 14.09
CA HIS A 533 -19.56 6.37 14.49
C HIS A 533 -19.35 7.88 14.37
N LEU A 534 -20.07 8.55 13.48
CA LEU A 534 -19.90 9.98 13.20
C LEU A 534 -21.13 10.80 13.58
N ASN A 535 -22.21 10.15 14.00
CA ASN A 535 -23.50 10.80 14.31
C ASN A 535 -24.02 11.65 13.13
N VAL A 536 -23.76 11.21 11.89
CA VAL A 536 -24.27 11.84 10.67
C VAL A 536 -25.19 10.85 9.95
N VAL A 537 -26.45 11.23 9.77
CA VAL A 537 -27.40 10.42 8.99
C VAL A 537 -27.28 10.77 7.52
N VAL A 538 -26.95 9.77 6.69
CA VAL A 538 -26.83 9.91 5.23
C VAL A 538 -27.87 9.05 4.52
N ASN A 539 -28.36 9.52 3.36
CA ASN A 539 -29.38 8.82 2.58
C ASN A 539 -28.73 7.76 1.66
N PRO A 540 -28.98 6.45 1.82
CA PRO A 540 -28.40 5.43 0.95
C PRO A 540 -28.93 5.45 -0.50
N ASN A 541 -29.98 6.23 -0.79
CA ASN A 541 -30.44 6.47 -2.17
C ASN A 541 -29.70 7.62 -2.87
N ALA A 542 -28.95 8.43 -2.14
CA ALA A 542 -28.12 9.49 -2.72
C ALA A 542 -26.91 8.90 -3.44
N LEU A 543 -26.36 9.60 -4.42
CA LEU A 543 -25.08 9.24 -5.05
C LEU A 543 -23.97 9.28 -4.00
N PHE A 544 -23.31 8.16 -3.76
CA PHE A 544 -22.13 8.09 -2.89
C PHE A 544 -20.88 8.42 -3.72
N ASP A 545 -20.36 9.62 -3.49
CA ASP A 545 -19.22 10.22 -4.19
C ASP A 545 -17.98 10.12 -3.29
N VAL A 546 -16.99 9.32 -3.69
CA VAL A 546 -15.99 8.81 -2.77
C VAL A 546 -14.56 9.13 -3.21
N GLN A 547 -13.82 9.79 -2.34
CA GLN A 547 -12.37 10.03 -2.47
C GLN A 547 -11.62 9.51 -1.24
N ILE A 548 -11.14 8.25 -1.31
CA ILE A 548 -10.34 7.63 -0.25
C ILE A 548 -8.91 7.34 -0.71
N LYS A 549 -7.96 8.09 -0.15
CA LYS A 549 -6.51 7.96 -0.42
C LYS A 549 -5.73 8.84 0.56
N ARG A 550 -4.41 8.67 0.61
CA ARG A 550 -3.51 9.58 1.36
C ARG A 550 -3.85 11.03 1.03
N ILE A 551 -3.89 11.91 2.04
CA ILE A 551 -4.15 13.33 1.81
C ILE A 551 -2.84 13.98 1.34
N HIS A 552 -2.86 14.51 0.12
CA HIS A 552 -1.70 15.09 -0.54
C HIS A 552 -2.16 16.09 -1.60
N GLU A 553 -1.44 17.20 -1.77
CA GLU A 553 -1.81 18.25 -2.73
C GLU A 553 -1.98 17.72 -4.18
N TYR A 554 -1.08 16.86 -4.70
CA TYR A 554 -1.23 16.27 -6.04
C TYR A 554 -2.44 15.35 -6.21
N LYS A 555 -2.99 14.80 -5.11
CA LYS A 555 -4.20 13.95 -5.13
C LYS A 555 -5.49 14.78 -5.13
N ARG A 556 -5.35 16.11 -5.00
CA ARG A 556 -6.37 17.13 -5.22
C ARG A 556 -7.68 16.93 -4.46
N GLN A 557 -7.63 16.46 -3.20
CA GLN A 557 -8.82 16.50 -2.31
C GLN A 557 -9.38 17.92 -2.18
N LEU A 558 -8.51 18.93 -2.27
CA LEU A 558 -8.93 20.33 -2.29
C LEU A 558 -9.76 20.65 -3.55
N LEU A 559 -9.43 20.14 -4.74
CA LEU A 559 -10.23 20.33 -5.96
C LEU A 559 -11.65 19.76 -5.82
N ASN A 560 -11.76 18.56 -5.27
CA ASN A 560 -13.05 17.96 -4.93
C ASN A 560 -13.83 18.89 -3.97
N LEU A 561 -13.20 19.35 -2.90
CA LEU A 561 -13.85 20.25 -1.96
C LEU A 561 -14.30 21.58 -2.58
N LEU A 562 -13.53 22.15 -3.52
CA LEU A 562 -13.96 23.34 -4.27
C LEU A 562 -15.28 23.04 -5.01
N GLN A 563 -15.36 21.91 -5.73
CA GLN A 563 -16.59 21.50 -6.40
C GLN A 563 -17.77 21.33 -5.43
N VAL A 564 -17.53 20.77 -4.24
CA VAL A 564 -18.57 20.59 -3.21
C VAL A 564 -19.13 21.94 -2.77
N ILE A 565 -18.26 22.92 -2.52
CA ILE A 565 -18.67 24.29 -2.14
C ILE A 565 -19.42 24.96 -3.28
N THR A 566 -18.98 24.80 -4.53
CA THR A 566 -19.70 25.30 -5.71
C THR A 566 -21.10 24.70 -5.80
N ARG A 567 -21.22 23.37 -5.64
CA ARG A 567 -22.52 22.68 -5.63
C ARG A 567 -23.41 23.21 -4.52
N TYR A 568 -22.87 23.40 -3.31
CA TYR A 568 -23.60 24.00 -2.19
C TYR A 568 -24.13 25.40 -2.53
N ASN A 569 -23.28 26.27 -3.09
CA ASN A 569 -23.70 27.61 -3.53
C ASN A 569 -24.80 27.56 -4.59
N ARG A 570 -24.72 26.65 -5.56
CA ARG A 570 -25.76 26.46 -6.59
C ARG A 570 -27.09 25.98 -5.98
N ILE A 571 -27.05 25.04 -5.03
CA ILE A 571 -28.24 24.57 -4.31
C ILE A 571 -28.91 25.72 -3.56
N LEU A 572 -28.13 26.59 -2.90
CA LEU A 572 -28.68 27.74 -2.19
C LEU A 572 -29.30 28.78 -3.12
N LYS A 573 -28.74 28.96 -4.32
CA LYS A 573 -29.27 29.88 -5.34
C LYS A 573 -30.55 29.36 -5.98
N ALA A 574 -30.65 28.06 -6.20
CA ALA A 574 -31.80 27.41 -6.82
C ALA A 574 -32.31 26.22 -5.98
N PRO A 575 -32.93 26.48 -4.80
CA PRO A 575 -33.30 25.44 -3.87
C PRO A 575 -34.51 24.60 -4.31
N ASN A 576 -35.16 24.92 -5.42
CA ASN A 576 -36.30 24.14 -5.93
C ASN A 576 -35.94 23.27 -7.14
N ASP A 577 -34.70 23.37 -7.64
CA ASP A 577 -34.25 22.57 -8.78
C ASP A 577 -34.13 21.08 -8.41
N PRO A 578 -34.27 20.17 -9.39
CA PRO A 578 -34.22 18.72 -9.17
C PRO A 578 -32.78 18.21 -8.99
N TRP A 579 -32.13 18.63 -7.91
CA TRP A 579 -30.77 18.22 -7.55
C TRP A 579 -30.70 16.72 -7.28
N VAL A 580 -29.72 16.04 -7.89
CA VAL A 580 -29.36 14.66 -7.50
C VAL A 580 -28.80 14.70 -6.07
N PRO A 581 -29.44 14.01 -5.10
CA PRO A 581 -28.91 13.95 -3.74
C PRO A 581 -27.53 13.30 -3.73
N ARG A 582 -26.57 13.88 -3.00
CA ARG A 582 -25.18 13.43 -2.98
C ARG A 582 -24.61 13.35 -1.58
N VAL A 583 -23.85 12.30 -1.31
CA VAL A 583 -23.05 12.13 -0.09
C VAL A 583 -21.60 12.06 -0.52
N VAL A 584 -20.84 13.10 -0.20
CA VAL A 584 -19.41 13.21 -0.54
C VAL A 584 -18.59 12.69 0.63
N ILE A 585 -17.81 11.64 0.40
CA ILE A 585 -17.11 10.87 1.42
C ILE A 585 -15.61 10.99 1.19
N PHE A 586 -14.93 11.60 2.15
CA PHE A 586 -13.48 11.65 2.22
C PHE A 586 -12.98 10.68 3.29
N ALA A 587 -11.85 10.04 3.02
CA ALA A 587 -11.08 9.34 4.05
C ALA A 587 -9.61 9.30 3.66
N GLY A 588 -8.71 9.50 4.63
CA GLY A 588 -7.29 9.50 4.36
C GLY A 588 -6.47 10.08 5.50
N LYS A 589 -5.19 9.71 5.55
CA LYS A 589 -4.23 10.23 6.52
C LYS A 589 -3.30 11.25 5.84
N ALA A 590 -3.00 12.35 6.53
CA ALA A 590 -1.91 13.26 6.18
C ALA A 590 -0.63 12.82 6.91
N ALA A 591 0.54 12.97 6.30
CA ALA A 591 1.80 12.78 7.03
C ALA A 591 1.89 13.79 8.18
N SER A 592 2.48 13.40 9.31
CA SER A 592 2.44 14.21 10.55
C SER A 592 3.08 15.59 10.40
N SER A 593 4.10 15.71 9.55
CA SER A 593 4.82 16.95 9.22
C SER A 593 4.19 17.77 8.10
N TYR A 594 3.17 17.25 7.40
CA TYR A 594 2.63 17.88 6.20
C TYR A 594 1.50 18.85 6.53
N VAL A 595 1.88 20.11 6.74
CA VAL A 595 0.99 21.20 7.17
C VAL A 595 -0.19 21.40 6.22
N ASN A 596 0.03 21.54 4.91
CA ASN A 596 -1.04 21.78 3.94
C ASN A 596 -2.04 20.61 3.88
N ALA A 597 -1.55 19.36 3.91
CA ALA A 597 -2.43 18.19 3.93
C ALA A 597 -3.31 18.14 5.19
N LYS A 598 -2.76 18.46 6.37
CA LYS A 598 -3.54 18.60 7.61
C LYS A 598 -4.56 19.74 7.53
N LEU A 599 -4.18 20.86 6.92
CA LEU A 599 -5.07 22.00 6.75
C LEU A 599 -6.23 21.68 5.80
N ILE A 600 -6.00 20.88 4.75
CA ILE A 600 -7.05 20.35 3.87
C ILE A 600 -8.03 19.46 4.65
N ILE A 601 -7.55 18.55 5.51
CA ILE A 601 -8.43 17.74 6.39
C ILE A 601 -9.31 18.65 7.25
N ARG A 602 -8.73 19.68 7.87
CA ARG A 602 -9.48 20.65 8.67
C ARG A 602 -10.54 21.37 7.85
N LEU A 603 -10.18 21.84 6.66
CA LEU A 603 -11.11 22.54 5.76
C LEU A 603 -12.28 21.64 5.34
N ILE A 604 -12.04 20.35 5.02
CA ILE A 604 -13.10 19.40 4.71
C ILE A 604 -14.10 19.29 5.88
N ASN A 605 -13.59 19.14 7.11
CA ASN A 605 -14.45 19.03 8.30
C ASN A 605 -15.23 20.32 8.60
N ASP A 606 -14.60 21.48 8.45
CA ASP A 606 -15.24 22.78 8.66
C ASP A 606 -16.35 23.05 7.62
N VAL A 607 -16.09 22.73 6.34
CA VAL A 607 -17.09 22.78 5.27
C VAL A 607 -18.22 21.78 5.55
N ALA A 608 -17.91 20.56 5.97
CA ALA A 608 -18.90 19.55 6.33
C ALA A 608 -19.80 20.01 7.48
N LYS A 609 -19.24 20.66 8.51
CA LYS A 609 -20.00 21.22 9.63
C LYS A 609 -21.01 22.25 9.17
N VAL A 610 -20.65 23.13 8.22
CA VAL A 610 -21.59 24.12 7.67
C VAL A 610 -22.66 23.45 6.82
N ILE A 611 -22.27 22.66 5.80
CA ILE A 611 -23.20 22.06 4.84
C ILE A 611 -24.18 21.10 5.52
N ASN A 612 -23.70 20.25 6.43
CA ASN A 612 -24.53 19.22 7.05
C ASN A 612 -25.60 19.81 7.99
N ASN A 613 -25.40 21.03 8.50
CA ASN A 613 -26.31 21.71 9.42
C ASN A 613 -27.14 22.82 8.76
N ASP A 614 -26.96 23.10 7.46
CA ASP A 614 -27.78 24.07 6.74
C ASP A 614 -29.14 23.48 6.36
N ALA A 615 -30.19 23.92 7.06
CA ALA A 615 -31.56 23.50 6.81
C ALA A 615 -32.05 23.76 5.37
N ARG A 616 -31.45 24.71 4.64
CA ARG A 616 -31.77 25.02 3.24
C ARG A 616 -31.32 23.91 2.30
N VAL A 617 -30.24 23.19 2.64
CA VAL A 617 -29.71 22.08 1.84
C VAL A 617 -30.55 20.81 2.00
N GLN A 618 -31.14 20.60 3.19
CA GLN A 618 -31.89 19.40 3.54
C GLN A 618 -31.03 18.13 3.32
N ASN A 619 -31.57 17.11 2.63
CA ASN A 619 -30.87 15.84 2.35
C ASN A 619 -30.21 15.80 0.96
N ARG A 620 -30.00 16.96 0.31
CA ARG A 620 -29.47 17.03 -1.06
C ARG A 620 -27.95 16.96 -1.14
N LEU A 621 -27.26 17.42 -0.09
CA LEU A 621 -25.81 17.34 -0.01
C LEU A 621 -25.40 17.04 1.43
N LYS A 622 -24.58 16.02 1.61
CA LYS A 622 -23.87 15.73 2.85
C LYS A 622 -22.39 15.56 2.54
N VAL A 623 -21.54 16.00 3.46
CA VAL A 623 -20.09 15.82 3.38
C VAL A 623 -19.64 15.07 4.62
N VAL A 624 -18.85 14.02 4.46
CA VAL A 624 -18.40 13.17 5.55
C VAL A 624 -16.90 12.94 5.42
N PHE A 625 -16.17 13.13 6.52
CA PHE A 625 -14.80 12.68 6.64
C PHE A 625 -14.76 11.47 7.57
N ILE A 626 -14.44 10.29 7.04
CA ILE A 626 -14.30 9.06 7.83
C ILE A 626 -12.87 8.99 8.38
N PRO A 627 -12.67 9.02 9.71
CA PRO A 627 -11.35 9.00 10.32
C PRO A 627 -10.69 7.62 10.23
N ASN A 628 -9.38 7.61 10.42
CA ASN A 628 -8.54 6.42 10.54
C ASN A 628 -8.66 5.41 9.40
N TYR A 629 -8.71 5.90 8.16
CA TYR A 629 -8.75 5.05 6.96
C TYR A 629 -7.75 3.88 7.04
N SER A 630 -8.26 2.67 6.87
CA SER A 630 -7.58 1.37 6.98
C SER A 630 -8.07 0.40 5.90
N VAL A 631 -7.55 -0.83 5.86
CA VAL A 631 -8.05 -1.85 4.93
C VAL A 631 -9.47 -2.25 5.29
N SER A 632 -9.76 -2.40 6.58
CA SER A 632 -11.11 -2.75 7.04
C SER A 632 -12.15 -1.70 6.66
N LEU A 633 -11.84 -0.41 6.82
CA LEU A 633 -12.71 0.66 6.33
C LEU A 633 -12.83 0.68 4.81
N ALA A 634 -11.73 0.44 4.09
CA ALA A 634 -11.77 0.36 2.64
C ALA A 634 -12.69 -0.77 2.13
N GLN A 635 -12.72 -1.93 2.81
CA GLN A 635 -13.62 -3.04 2.47
C GLN A 635 -15.10 -2.68 2.65
N MET A 636 -15.44 -1.68 3.46
CA MET A 636 -16.81 -1.19 3.61
C MET A 636 -17.12 -0.04 2.63
N ILE A 637 -16.18 0.89 2.46
CA ILE A 637 -16.38 2.09 1.64
C ILE A 637 -16.42 1.77 0.14
N ILE A 638 -15.50 0.92 -0.34
CA ILE A 638 -15.34 0.64 -1.77
C ILE A 638 -16.60 0.01 -2.39
N PRO A 639 -17.21 -1.04 -1.80
CA PRO A 639 -18.42 -1.65 -2.35
C PRO A 639 -19.64 -0.73 -2.35
N ALA A 640 -19.65 0.28 -1.48
CA ALA A 640 -20.74 1.25 -1.34
C ALA A 640 -20.64 2.44 -2.31
N ALA A 641 -19.47 2.72 -2.89
CA ALA A 641 -19.30 3.88 -3.76
C ALA A 641 -20.09 3.74 -5.07
N ASP A 642 -20.77 4.81 -5.46
CA ASP A 642 -21.34 4.95 -6.80
C ASP A 642 -20.29 5.59 -7.73
N LEU A 643 -19.67 6.69 -7.27
CA LEU A 643 -18.66 7.43 -8.01
C LEU A 643 -17.32 7.38 -7.25
N SER A 644 -16.25 7.16 -8.00
CA SER A 644 -14.88 7.07 -7.49
C SER A 644 -14.02 8.20 -8.04
N GLU A 645 -13.54 9.07 -7.14
CA GLU A 645 -12.72 10.25 -7.43
C GLU A 645 -11.24 9.88 -7.61
N GLN A 646 -10.76 9.90 -8.86
CA GLN A 646 -9.40 9.57 -9.28
C GLN A 646 -8.75 10.76 -9.97
N ILE A 647 -8.71 11.88 -9.25
CA ILE A 647 -8.48 13.21 -9.79
C ILE A 647 -7.06 13.75 -9.57
N SER A 648 -6.03 12.91 -9.54
CA SER A 648 -4.65 13.40 -9.43
C SER A 648 -4.28 14.29 -10.63
N LEU A 649 -3.29 15.18 -10.50
CA LEU A 649 -2.80 15.93 -11.66
C LEU A 649 -2.17 14.95 -12.67
N ALA A 650 -2.51 15.06 -13.96
CA ALA A 650 -1.94 14.17 -14.98
C ALA A 650 -0.40 14.18 -14.98
N GLY A 651 0.19 12.99 -15.00
CA GLY A 651 1.64 12.77 -14.89
C GLY A 651 2.17 12.63 -13.45
N THR A 652 1.31 12.65 -12.41
CA THR A 652 1.74 12.54 -11.01
C THR A 652 1.40 11.21 -10.35
N GLU A 653 0.33 10.52 -10.77
CA GLU A 653 -0.02 9.21 -10.25
C GLU A 653 0.64 8.11 -11.10
N ALA A 654 1.58 7.37 -10.50
CA ALA A 654 2.27 6.28 -11.19
C ALA A 654 1.33 5.16 -11.68
N SER A 655 0.25 4.90 -10.94
CA SER A 655 -0.74 3.86 -11.29
C SER A 655 -2.04 4.11 -10.53
N GLY A 656 -2.03 3.89 -9.22
CA GLY A 656 -3.25 3.85 -8.41
C GLY A 656 -3.85 2.43 -8.43
N THR A 657 -4.14 1.89 -7.24
CA THR A 657 -4.82 0.59 -7.09
C THR A 657 -6.20 0.72 -6.48
N SER A 658 -6.54 1.87 -5.90
CA SER A 658 -7.89 2.13 -5.38
C SER A 658 -8.93 2.26 -6.50
N ASN A 659 -8.56 2.91 -7.61
CA ASN A 659 -9.37 3.01 -8.82
C ASN A 659 -9.78 1.61 -9.34
N MET A 660 -8.84 0.65 -9.37
CA MET A 660 -9.11 -0.72 -9.77
C MET A 660 -10.16 -1.38 -8.85
N LYS A 661 -10.02 -1.20 -7.53
CA LYS A 661 -10.97 -1.76 -6.55
C LYS A 661 -12.37 -1.16 -6.70
N PHE A 662 -12.44 0.14 -6.96
CA PHE A 662 -13.72 0.84 -7.15
C PHE A 662 -14.46 0.35 -8.40
N ALA A 663 -13.78 0.31 -9.56
CA ALA A 663 -14.38 -0.17 -10.79
C ALA A 663 -14.76 -1.66 -10.72
N LEU A 664 -13.92 -2.48 -10.08
CA LEU A 664 -14.23 -3.90 -9.84
C LEU A 664 -15.49 -4.09 -8.95
N ASN A 665 -15.84 -3.10 -8.14
CA ASN A 665 -17.05 -3.08 -7.31
C ASN A 665 -18.20 -2.27 -7.93
N GLY A 666 -18.09 -1.91 -9.22
CA GLY A 666 -19.14 -1.21 -9.97
C GLY A 666 -19.31 0.27 -9.61
N ALA A 667 -18.30 0.92 -9.03
CA ALA A 667 -18.27 2.38 -8.98
C ALA A 667 -17.76 2.91 -10.33
N LEU A 668 -18.42 3.94 -10.88
CA LEU A 668 -17.92 4.62 -12.06
C LEU A 668 -16.80 5.59 -11.66
N THR A 669 -15.75 5.65 -12.47
CA THR A 669 -14.62 6.55 -12.20
C THR A 669 -14.89 7.93 -12.78
N ILE A 670 -14.61 8.97 -12.00
CA ILE A 670 -14.33 10.33 -12.51
C ILE A 670 -12.86 10.63 -12.26
N GLY A 671 -12.12 11.00 -13.29
CA GLY A 671 -10.67 11.10 -13.17
C GLY A 671 -9.98 11.76 -14.35
N THR A 672 -8.70 12.06 -14.15
CA THR A 672 -7.79 12.51 -15.19
C THR A 672 -7.24 11.33 -16.01
N LEU A 673 -6.71 11.62 -17.20
CA LEU A 673 -5.91 10.65 -17.97
C LEU A 673 -4.52 10.50 -17.32
N ASP A 674 -4.48 9.81 -16.20
CA ASP A 674 -3.29 9.60 -15.39
C ASP A 674 -3.23 8.18 -14.81
N GLY A 675 -2.02 7.67 -14.60
CA GLY A 675 -1.78 6.33 -14.07
C GLY A 675 -2.64 5.24 -14.72
N ALA A 676 -3.24 4.38 -13.90
CA ALA A 676 -4.06 3.26 -14.34
C ALA A 676 -5.45 3.68 -14.84
N ASN A 677 -5.85 4.96 -14.75
CA ASN A 677 -7.11 5.41 -15.34
C ASN A 677 -7.08 5.28 -16.88
N VAL A 678 -5.89 5.43 -17.49
CA VAL A 678 -5.69 5.26 -18.94
C VAL A 678 -6.02 3.82 -19.34
N GLU A 679 -5.37 2.85 -18.70
CA GLU A 679 -5.60 1.41 -18.95
C GLU A 679 -7.05 1.02 -18.60
N MET A 680 -7.62 1.56 -17.51
CA MET A 680 -9.01 1.29 -17.15
C MET A 680 -9.96 1.77 -18.24
N ARG A 681 -9.77 2.97 -18.80
CA ARG A 681 -10.58 3.49 -19.91
C ARG A 681 -10.52 2.57 -21.13
N GLU A 682 -9.34 2.05 -21.47
CA GLU A 682 -9.15 1.12 -22.59
C GLU A 682 -9.97 -0.16 -22.42
N HIS A 683 -10.02 -0.70 -21.19
CA HIS A 683 -10.75 -1.92 -20.89
C HIS A 683 -12.26 -1.71 -20.72
N VAL A 684 -12.69 -0.68 -19.98
CA VAL A 684 -14.12 -0.47 -19.67
C VAL A 684 -14.86 0.30 -20.76
N GLY A 685 -14.15 0.93 -21.70
CA GLY A 685 -14.73 1.79 -22.73
C GLY A 685 -14.90 3.25 -22.26
N GLU A 686 -14.58 4.20 -23.14
CA GLU A 686 -14.63 5.64 -22.85
C GLU A 686 -16.01 6.11 -22.39
N GLU A 687 -17.07 5.51 -22.90
CA GLU A 687 -18.42 5.88 -22.53
C GLU A 687 -18.78 5.47 -21.08
N ASN A 688 -17.99 4.60 -20.45
CA ASN A 688 -18.26 4.03 -19.12
C ASN A 688 -17.34 4.61 -18.01
N ILE A 689 -16.64 5.70 -18.31
CA ILE A 689 -15.78 6.46 -17.40
C ILE A 689 -15.91 7.97 -17.66
N PHE A 690 -15.77 8.79 -16.64
CA PHE A 690 -15.85 10.25 -16.75
C PHE A 690 -14.45 10.87 -16.72
N ILE A 691 -13.87 11.05 -17.91
CA ILE A 691 -12.54 11.67 -18.05
C ILE A 691 -12.66 13.20 -18.17
N PHE A 692 -11.78 13.92 -17.47
CA PHE A 692 -11.66 15.38 -17.56
C PHE A 692 -10.21 15.85 -17.35
N GLY A 693 -10.01 17.17 -17.46
CA GLY A 693 -8.76 17.83 -17.15
C GLY A 693 -7.75 17.78 -18.30
N ASN A 694 -6.61 18.42 -18.06
CA ASN A 694 -5.48 18.46 -18.99
C ASN A 694 -4.74 17.12 -19.03
N THR A 695 -4.20 16.75 -20.20
CA THR A 695 -3.26 15.62 -20.34
C THR A 695 -1.88 15.96 -19.80
N THR A 696 -1.01 14.97 -19.60
CA THR A 696 0.38 15.18 -19.13
C THR A 696 1.15 16.18 -19.98
N GLU A 697 0.95 16.15 -21.31
CA GLU A 697 1.56 17.07 -22.26
C GLU A 697 1.02 18.49 -22.07
N GLN A 698 -0.30 18.64 -21.95
CA GLN A 698 -0.97 19.93 -21.74
C GLN A 698 -0.60 20.56 -20.39
N VAL A 699 -0.46 19.75 -19.34
CA VAL A 699 0.03 20.20 -18.02
C VAL A 699 1.43 20.79 -18.14
N SER A 700 2.31 20.13 -18.88
CA SER A 700 3.68 20.60 -19.13
C SER A 700 3.70 21.86 -19.99
N GLU A 701 2.89 21.91 -21.05
CA GLU A 701 2.75 23.08 -21.92
C GLU A 701 2.24 24.31 -21.17
N LEU A 702 1.18 24.17 -20.37
CA LEU A 702 0.65 25.26 -19.55
C LEU A 702 1.72 25.82 -18.60
N ARG A 703 2.46 24.92 -17.94
CA ARG A 703 3.54 25.31 -17.03
C ARG A 703 4.65 26.06 -17.76
N ASN A 704 5.06 25.59 -18.93
CA ASN A 704 6.12 26.21 -19.73
C ASN A 704 5.70 27.56 -20.35
N ASN A 705 4.41 27.73 -20.65
CA ASN A 705 3.86 28.95 -21.25
C ASN A 705 3.47 30.03 -20.22
N GLY A 706 3.84 29.86 -18.95
CA GLY A 706 3.61 30.87 -17.91
C GLY A 706 2.19 30.83 -17.32
N TYR A 707 1.70 29.63 -16.99
CA TYR A 707 0.44 29.41 -16.28
C TYR A 707 0.16 30.45 -15.18
N ASN A 708 -0.98 31.15 -15.28
CA ASN A 708 -1.39 32.19 -14.36
C ASN A 708 -2.73 31.85 -13.68
N PRO A 709 -2.72 31.20 -12.50
CA PRO A 709 -3.95 30.81 -11.82
C PRO A 709 -4.80 31.99 -11.33
N ARG A 710 -4.18 33.15 -11.06
CA ARG A 710 -4.89 34.36 -10.66
C ARG A 710 -5.88 34.84 -11.71
N GLN A 711 -5.50 34.75 -12.98
CA GLN A 711 -6.40 35.12 -14.08
C GLN A 711 -7.65 34.23 -14.07
N ILE A 712 -7.50 32.91 -13.89
CA ILE A 712 -8.62 31.96 -13.82
C ILE A 712 -9.54 32.30 -12.63
N TYR A 713 -8.96 32.62 -11.47
CA TYR A 713 -9.71 33.05 -10.29
C TYR A 713 -10.51 34.35 -10.50
N GLU A 714 -9.99 35.30 -11.30
CA GLU A 714 -10.65 36.58 -11.57
C GLU A 714 -11.73 36.47 -12.66
N GLU A 715 -11.57 35.55 -13.61
CA GLU A 715 -12.48 35.36 -14.74
C GLU A 715 -13.65 34.40 -14.45
N ASP A 716 -13.44 33.34 -13.64
CA ASP A 716 -14.48 32.37 -13.30
C ASP A 716 -15.26 32.78 -12.03
N ALA A 717 -16.47 33.30 -12.21
CA ALA A 717 -17.29 33.83 -11.12
C ALA A 717 -17.63 32.80 -10.00
N GLU A 718 -17.81 31.53 -10.35
CA GLU A 718 -18.14 30.49 -9.36
C GLU A 718 -16.90 30.06 -8.57
N LEU A 719 -15.76 29.96 -9.25
CA LEU A 719 -14.47 29.74 -8.60
C LEU A 719 -14.13 30.91 -7.68
N HIS A 720 -14.31 32.14 -8.17
CA HIS A 720 -14.08 33.37 -7.42
C HIS A 720 -14.86 33.36 -6.10
N GLN A 721 -16.17 33.08 -6.17
CA GLN A 721 -17.03 32.98 -4.99
C GLN A 721 -16.53 31.89 -4.04
N THR A 722 -16.23 30.70 -4.57
CA THR A 722 -15.82 29.53 -3.77
C THR A 722 -14.52 29.79 -2.99
N LEU A 723 -13.49 30.28 -3.69
CA LEU A 723 -12.20 30.59 -3.07
C LEU A 723 -12.30 31.80 -2.14
N SER A 724 -13.11 32.82 -2.48
CA SER A 724 -13.36 33.95 -1.59
C SER A 724 -14.03 33.52 -0.28
N GLN A 725 -15.00 32.60 -0.32
CA GLN A 725 -15.65 32.07 0.89
C GLN A 725 -14.65 31.35 1.81
N ILE A 726 -13.72 30.59 1.23
CA ILE A 726 -12.63 29.94 1.99
C ILE A 726 -11.71 31.00 2.62
N ALA A 727 -11.27 31.98 1.83
CA ALA A 727 -10.29 32.98 2.25
C ALA A 727 -10.84 34.01 3.26
N THR A 728 -12.15 34.26 3.24
CA THR A 728 -12.84 35.25 4.10
C THR A 728 -13.49 34.64 5.33
N GLY A 729 -13.32 33.33 5.56
CA GLY A 729 -13.76 32.70 6.80
C GLY A 729 -15.21 32.23 6.85
N VAL A 730 -15.89 32.06 5.72
CA VAL A 730 -17.30 31.58 5.71
C VAL A 730 -17.43 30.21 6.41
N PHE A 731 -16.41 29.36 6.29
CA PHE A 731 -16.35 28.05 6.94
C PHE A 731 -15.58 28.08 8.28
N SER A 732 -14.99 29.21 8.65
CA SER A 732 -14.20 29.38 9.88
C SER A 732 -14.41 30.77 10.50
N PRO A 733 -15.65 31.14 10.89
CA PRO A 733 -15.98 32.52 11.29
C PRO A 733 -15.21 33.00 12.53
N GLU A 734 -14.76 32.07 13.38
CA GLU A 734 -13.95 32.37 14.57
C GLU A 734 -12.48 32.67 14.23
N GLU A 735 -11.98 32.18 13.10
CA GLU A 735 -10.63 32.43 12.60
C GLU A 735 -10.67 32.72 11.08
N PRO A 736 -11.16 33.90 10.65
CA PRO A 736 -11.51 34.11 9.24
C PRO A 736 -10.38 33.92 8.23
N TYR A 737 -9.13 34.11 8.67
CA TYR A 737 -7.94 33.98 7.83
C TYR A 737 -7.25 32.62 7.94
N ARG A 738 -7.87 31.61 8.60
CA ARG A 738 -7.30 30.27 8.82
C ARG A 738 -6.82 29.60 7.54
N TYR A 739 -7.50 29.84 6.42
CA TYR A 739 -7.24 29.17 5.13
C TYR A 739 -6.58 30.07 4.09
N SER A 740 -6.04 31.23 4.48
CA SER A 740 -5.32 32.14 3.57
C SER A 740 -4.16 31.43 2.86
N ALA A 741 -3.41 30.58 3.55
CA ALA A 741 -2.29 29.83 2.97
C ALA A 741 -2.72 28.90 1.82
N LEU A 742 -3.90 28.27 1.90
CA LEU A 742 -4.42 27.45 0.81
C LEU A 742 -4.87 28.32 -0.36
N PHE A 743 -5.51 29.45 -0.09
CA PHE A 743 -5.87 30.43 -1.11
C PHE A 743 -4.61 30.95 -1.83
N ASP A 744 -3.59 31.35 -1.08
CA ASP A 744 -2.35 31.89 -1.63
C ASP A 744 -1.60 30.84 -2.45
N SER A 745 -1.56 29.58 -1.99
CA SER A 745 -0.98 28.47 -2.75
C SER A 745 -1.61 28.32 -4.15
N LEU A 746 -2.93 28.48 -4.24
CA LEU A 746 -3.66 28.37 -5.50
C LEU A 746 -3.60 29.65 -6.34
N VAL A 747 -3.80 30.82 -5.75
CA VAL A 747 -4.01 32.06 -6.52
C VAL A 747 -2.71 32.86 -6.67
N ASN A 748 -1.86 32.87 -5.65
CA ASN A 748 -0.68 33.75 -5.58
C ASN A 748 0.64 33.03 -5.88
N PHE A 749 0.75 31.75 -5.56
CA PHE A 749 2.00 30.99 -5.62
C PHE A 749 2.02 29.95 -6.74
N GLY A 750 1.18 30.16 -7.75
CA GLY A 750 1.30 29.48 -9.04
C GLY A 750 0.55 28.15 -9.18
N ASP A 751 -0.21 27.70 -8.16
CA ASP A 751 -1.02 26.48 -8.21
C ASP A 751 -0.27 25.31 -8.87
N TYR A 752 0.79 24.86 -8.20
CA TYR A 752 1.73 23.89 -8.77
C TYR A 752 1.05 22.64 -9.35
N TYR A 753 -0.05 22.21 -8.72
CA TYR A 753 -0.85 21.05 -9.11
C TYR A 753 -2.05 21.37 -10.02
N GLN A 754 -2.10 22.59 -10.57
CA GLN A 754 -3.05 23.06 -11.59
C GLN A 754 -4.52 22.74 -11.27
N LEU A 755 -4.93 22.90 -10.00
CA LEU A 755 -6.33 22.73 -9.59
C LEU A 755 -7.24 23.70 -10.33
N LEU A 756 -6.84 24.96 -10.50
CA LEU A 756 -7.68 25.98 -11.13
C LEU A 756 -7.78 25.76 -12.64
N ALA A 757 -6.73 25.22 -13.27
CA ALA A 757 -6.78 24.88 -14.70
C ALA A 757 -7.80 23.78 -15.02
N ASP A 758 -7.97 22.81 -14.12
CA ASP A 758 -8.90 21.69 -14.29
C ASP A 758 -10.28 21.93 -13.66
N TYR A 759 -10.46 23.00 -12.89
CA TYR A 759 -11.69 23.25 -12.13
C TYR A 759 -12.95 23.23 -13.00
N ARG A 760 -12.95 23.96 -14.11
CA ARG A 760 -14.15 24.06 -14.96
C ARG A 760 -14.48 22.76 -15.68
N SER A 761 -13.47 22.05 -16.19
CA SER A 761 -13.68 20.75 -16.84
C SER A 761 -14.16 19.69 -15.84
N TYR A 762 -13.68 19.74 -14.59
CA TYR A 762 -14.15 18.90 -13.50
C TYR A 762 -15.63 19.15 -13.17
N LEU A 763 -16.07 20.41 -13.05
CA LEU A 763 -17.48 20.74 -12.84
C LEU A 763 -18.38 20.20 -13.96
N ASN A 764 -17.95 20.34 -15.22
CA ASN A 764 -18.70 19.84 -16.38
C ASN A 764 -18.82 18.31 -16.38
N ALA A 765 -17.77 17.61 -15.95
CA ALA A 765 -17.80 16.15 -15.77
C ALA A 765 -18.77 15.76 -14.64
N GLN A 766 -18.77 16.48 -13.52
CA GLN A 766 -19.69 16.25 -12.41
C GLN A 766 -21.16 16.50 -12.76
N GLU A 767 -21.45 17.46 -13.64
CA GLU A 767 -22.79 17.64 -14.21
C GLU A 767 -23.20 16.47 -15.12
N SER A 768 -22.25 15.88 -15.84
CA SER A 768 -22.49 14.70 -16.66
C SER A 768 -22.79 13.47 -15.80
N VAL A 769 -22.12 13.33 -14.66
CA VAL A 769 -22.43 12.34 -13.63
C VAL A 769 -23.89 12.48 -13.15
N ASP A 770 -24.32 13.69 -12.78
CA ASP A 770 -25.69 13.93 -12.32
C ASP A 770 -26.72 13.55 -13.39
N ARG A 771 -26.50 13.95 -14.66
CA ARG A 771 -27.38 13.60 -15.79
C ARG A 771 -27.48 12.09 -16.00
N LEU A 772 -26.40 11.34 -15.82
CA LEU A 772 -26.42 9.89 -15.97
C LEU A 772 -27.10 9.22 -14.77
N TYR A 773 -26.85 9.68 -13.55
CA TYR A 773 -27.40 9.07 -12.33
C TYR A 773 -28.93 9.17 -12.26
N GLN A 774 -29.52 10.20 -12.89
CA GLN A 774 -30.97 10.29 -13.09
C GLN A 774 -31.56 9.17 -13.97
N LYS A 775 -30.71 8.35 -14.63
CA LYS A 775 -31.08 7.20 -15.45
C LYS A 775 -30.58 5.91 -14.78
N PRO A 776 -31.23 5.41 -13.71
CA PRO A 776 -30.69 4.37 -12.84
C PRO A 776 -30.36 3.05 -13.55
N ASN A 777 -31.16 2.64 -14.55
CA ASN A 777 -30.86 1.43 -15.33
C ASN A 777 -29.64 1.62 -16.24
N THR A 778 -29.48 2.80 -16.85
CA THR A 778 -28.30 3.12 -17.65
C THR A 778 -27.05 3.19 -16.78
N TRP A 779 -27.13 3.82 -15.61
CA TRP A 779 -26.04 3.83 -14.62
C TRP A 779 -25.62 2.41 -14.22
N ALA A 780 -26.59 1.59 -13.81
CA ALA A 780 -26.33 0.22 -13.38
C ALA A 780 -25.75 -0.66 -14.49
N ARG A 781 -26.18 -0.46 -15.74
CA ARG A 781 -25.59 -1.12 -16.91
C ARG A 781 -24.11 -0.75 -17.08
N LYS A 782 -23.77 0.54 -16.96
CA LYS A 782 -22.37 0.99 -17.04
C LYS A 782 -21.52 0.49 -15.88
N ALA A 783 -22.10 0.39 -14.68
CA ALA A 783 -21.46 -0.23 -13.53
C ALA A 783 -21.18 -1.73 -13.77
N ALA A 784 -22.15 -2.46 -14.35
CA ALA A 784 -21.98 -3.86 -14.72
C ALA A 784 -20.90 -4.06 -15.80
N LEU A 785 -20.82 -3.16 -16.79
CA LEU A 785 -19.75 -3.16 -17.79
C LEU A 785 -18.38 -2.89 -17.18
N ASN A 786 -18.28 -2.01 -16.18
CA ASN A 786 -17.03 -1.83 -15.43
C ASN A 786 -16.66 -3.15 -14.74
N ILE A 787 -17.57 -3.77 -13.98
CA ILE A 787 -17.29 -5.07 -13.32
C ILE A 787 -16.83 -6.12 -14.33
N ALA A 788 -17.53 -6.26 -15.46
CA ALA A 788 -17.25 -7.27 -16.47
C ALA A 788 -15.85 -7.14 -17.10
N ASN A 789 -15.34 -5.92 -17.24
CA ASN A 789 -14.14 -5.63 -18.01
C ASN A 789 -12.91 -5.31 -17.14
N MET A 790 -12.98 -5.55 -15.82
CA MET A 790 -11.86 -5.30 -14.89
C MET A 790 -10.94 -6.50 -14.67
N GLY A 791 -11.11 -7.60 -15.42
CA GLY A 791 -10.32 -8.83 -15.27
C GLY A 791 -8.81 -8.65 -15.39
N TYR A 792 -8.35 -7.75 -16.26
CA TYR A 792 -6.92 -7.44 -16.47
C TYR A 792 -6.21 -6.95 -15.20
N PHE A 793 -6.94 -6.35 -14.27
CA PHE A 793 -6.40 -5.73 -13.05
C PHE A 793 -6.30 -6.69 -11.86
N SER A 794 -6.42 -8.00 -12.08
CA SER A 794 -6.06 -9.00 -11.07
C SER A 794 -4.57 -8.94 -10.75
N SER A 795 -4.21 -8.94 -9.47
CA SER A 795 -2.81 -9.10 -9.07
C SER A 795 -2.22 -10.45 -9.45
N ASP A 796 -3.04 -11.48 -9.76
CA ASP A 796 -2.54 -12.77 -10.23
C ASP A 796 -1.88 -12.64 -11.60
N ARG A 797 -2.50 -11.86 -12.51
CA ARG A 797 -1.94 -11.55 -13.82
C ARG A 797 -0.60 -10.84 -13.66
N THR A 798 -0.57 -9.79 -12.83
CA THR A 798 0.66 -9.07 -12.52
C THR A 798 1.75 -10.02 -12.01
N ILE A 799 1.45 -10.86 -11.01
CA ILE A 799 2.41 -11.81 -10.44
C ILE A 799 2.88 -12.85 -11.45
N GLN A 800 2.02 -13.32 -12.33
CA GLN A 800 2.40 -14.24 -13.41
C GLN A 800 3.45 -13.60 -14.33
N GLU A 801 3.23 -12.35 -14.75
CA GLU A 801 4.20 -11.60 -15.57
C GLU A 801 5.54 -11.40 -14.83
N TYR A 802 5.52 -11.06 -13.53
CA TYR A 802 6.76 -10.98 -12.75
C TYR A 802 7.48 -12.33 -12.65
N ALA A 803 6.73 -13.41 -12.42
CA ALA A 803 7.27 -14.75 -12.27
C ALA A 803 7.94 -15.25 -13.57
N GLU A 804 7.36 -14.92 -14.72
CA GLU A 804 7.85 -15.35 -16.03
C GLU A 804 8.97 -14.47 -16.57
N GLU A 805 8.84 -13.15 -16.47
CA GLU A 805 9.73 -12.22 -17.17
C GLU A 805 10.87 -11.64 -16.32
N ILE A 806 10.78 -11.76 -14.98
CA ILE A 806 11.75 -11.16 -14.05
C ILE A 806 12.34 -12.21 -13.10
N TRP A 807 11.49 -12.89 -12.32
CA TRP A 807 11.98 -13.77 -11.25
C TRP A 807 12.32 -15.18 -11.72
N GLU A 808 11.76 -15.60 -12.86
CA GLU A 808 11.91 -16.94 -13.43
C GLU A 808 11.59 -18.06 -12.42
N ILE A 809 10.51 -17.88 -11.66
CA ILE A 809 10.03 -18.84 -10.66
C ILE A 809 8.84 -19.64 -11.19
N LYS A 810 8.67 -20.87 -10.69
CA LYS A 810 7.59 -21.79 -11.10
C LYS A 810 6.76 -22.24 -9.91
N PRO A 811 5.47 -22.58 -10.11
CA PRO A 811 4.63 -23.11 -9.05
C PRO A 811 5.22 -24.37 -8.41
N THR A 812 5.13 -24.46 -7.08
CA THR A 812 5.55 -25.63 -6.32
C THR A 812 4.49 -26.72 -6.46
N LYS A 813 4.89 -27.94 -6.83
CA LYS A 813 3.97 -29.10 -6.87
C LYS A 813 3.75 -29.62 -5.45
N LEU A 814 2.50 -29.65 -4.97
CA LEU A 814 2.15 -30.04 -3.59
C LEU A 814 1.73 -31.50 -3.45
#